data_AF-A0A1Q9E7L8-F1
#
_entry.id   AF-A0A1Q9E7L8-F1
#
_cell.length_a   1.000
_cell.length_b   1.000
_cell.length_c   1.000
_cell.angle_alpha   90.00
_cell.angle_beta   90.00
_cell.angle_gamma   90.00
#
_symmetry.space_group_name_H-M   'P 1'
#
loop_
_entity.id
_entity.type
_entity.pdbx_description
1 polymer ?
#
loop_
_entity_poly.entity_id
_entity_poly.type
_entity_poly.pdbx_seq_one_letter_code
_entity_poly.pdbx_strand_id
1 'polypeptide(L)'
;MLSGEALTSIPVEELHDVRALKQCLNQLHGLPPRFRQRVFLRGELLEDTTKLDSPMDLDLVVLAFADVSQSDVDDLILHAEEGIMAEVESKLQLPLNPDSLNSSGFTALQMASGCGHVEIVKLLVEAGAAKDVREIFFRRTELMLASSNGHVEVVRLLMEAGADKDVRDDSGRTALMLASSDGLVEVGRLLMEAGADKDVRDDSGYTALMQASSNGHVEVVRLLMEAGADKDVRDNRGYTALVLASSNGHVEVVRLLVEAGADMDVNNELGTTALILASSKCHVEVVRLLLEAGADKDEEDDDGRTALMLASSRGHVEVARLLGGGSSNGHVEAVRLVAESTSPLGWDQRGPQEVQKLVLDVECQQSPVAQSCKSPSTCRRTLFGAARNMAGYPTIIPRGDEPITSASDSVSVSQFPTLTRYVMAKTHDNELAILLMALQLACKATSRACNKAGIAMLFGLAGEVNSTGDDQKKLDVLSNEIFIDALTNCGACSILVSEENEEPIFVPQDKAGRFVVAFDPLDGSSNIDCNVSTGTIFAVYEKTSDKYGAATELVITFKGHGVHRFTLDPSLGEFVHIQAHIKMPEGGGKKIYSCNEGNSRNWDAAIKSIVAKWKDSDKPYAARYVGSMVSDVHRTILYGGIYLYPADAKSAQGKLRVLYEGFPMAFIMEQAGGSASCGLFKGKLQRLLDIVPTSIHEKCPVVIGCNRDVEAVLNEYKALGLA
;
A
#
# COMPACT_ATOMS: atom_id res chain seq x y z
N MET A 1 35.54 38.86 -27.79
CA MET A 1 36.12 40.19 -28.15
C MET A 1 35.23 41.23 -27.51
N LEU A 2 35.79 42.31 -26.97
CA LEU A 2 35.01 43.51 -26.66
C LEU A 2 34.86 44.28 -27.98
N SER A 3 33.65 44.64 -28.41
CA SER A 3 33.45 45.40 -29.65
C SER A 3 33.92 46.86 -29.51
N GLY A 4 33.86 47.41 -28.29
CA GLY A 4 34.15 48.82 -28.03
C GLY A 4 33.08 49.78 -28.57
N GLU A 5 31.94 49.25 -29.01
CA GLU A 5 30.83 50.01 -29.55
C GLU A 5 29.91 50.51 -28.43
N ALA A 6 29.46 51.77 -28.54
CA ALA A 6 28.49 52.33 -27.60
C ALA A 6 27.12 51.64 -27.77
N LEU A 7 26.68 50.92 -26.74
CA LEU A 7 25.45 50.11 -26.79
C LEU A 7 24.18 50.96 -26.70
N THR A 8 24.07 51.77 -25.65
CA THR A 8 22.87 52.55 -25.32
C THR A 8 23.20 53.63 -24.29
N SER A 9 22.25 54.54 -24.02
CA SER A 9 22.30 55.49 -22.91
C SER A 9 20.95 55.43 -22.18
N ILE A 10 20.98 55.14 -20.88
CA ILE A 10 19.79 54.94 -20.04
C ILE A 10 19.78 56.05 -18.97
N PRO A 11 18.64 56.74 -18.75
CA PRO A 11 18.53 57.73 -17.67
C PRO A 11 18.80 57.11 -16.30
N VAL A 12 19.57 57.82 -15.47
CA VAL A 12 19.96 57.35 -14.13
C VAL A 12 18.73 57.26 -13.23
N GLU A 13 17.74 58.11 -13.46
CA GLU A 13 16.47 58.19 -12.74
C GLU A 13 15.59 56.94 -12.91
N GLU A 14 15.84 56.13 -13.96
CA GLU A 14 15.12 54.89 -14.26
C GLU A 14 15.77 53.65 -13.61
N LEU A 15 16.94 53.81 -12.99
CA LEU A 15 17.75 52.71 -12.43
C LEU A 15 18.03 52.95 -10.94
N HIS A 16 18.08 51.86 -10.16
CA HIS A 16 18.40 51.92 -8.74
C HIS A 16 19.75 51.27 -8.43
N ASP A 17 20.06 50.15 -9.08
CA ASP A 17 21.28 49.39 -8.92
C ASP A 17 21.70 48.68 -10.23
N VAL A 18 22.85 48.02 -10.19
CA VAL A 18 23.39 47.24 -11.31
C VAL A 18 22.50 46.06 -11.69
N ARG A 19 21.75 45.48 -10.75
CA ARG A 19 20.74 44.43 -11.05
C ARG A 19 19.64 44.98 -11.96
N ALA A 20 19.04 46.13 -11.61
CA ALA A 20 18.04 46.81 -12.42
C ALA A 20 18.58 47.18 -13.80
N LEU A 21 19.83 47.65 -13.90
CA LEU A 21 20.50 47.90 -15.18
C LEU A 21 20.58 46.63 -16.03
N LYS A 22 21.04 45.51 -15.48
CA LYS A 22 21.16 44.23 -16.21
C LYS A 22 19.80 43.71 -16.70
N GLN A 23 18.76 43.84 -15.88
CA GLN A 23 17.39 43.48 -16.24
C GLN A 23 16.84 44.39 -17.37
N CYS A 24 17.04 45.71 -17.25
CA CYS A 24 16.67 46.69 -18.28
C CYS A 24 17.38 46.41 -19.62
N LEU A 25 18.67 46.09 -19.60
CA LEU A 25 19.46 45.69 -20.77
C LEU A 25 18.95 44.40 -21.44
N ASN A 26 18.49 43.42 -20.66
CA ASN A 26 17.84 42.22 -21.19
C ASN A 26 16.50 42.55 -21.87
N GLN A 27 15.66 43.38 -21.24
CA GLN A 27 14.33 43.74 -21.73
C GLN A 27 14.35 44.66 -22.98
N LEU A 28 15.17 45.71 -22.97
CA LEU A 28 15.21 46.71 -24.05
C LEU A 28 16.05 46.27 -25.26
N HIS A 29 17.10 45.49 -25.04
CA HIS A 29 18.09 45.16 -26.08
C HIS A 29 18.22 43.67 -26.38
N GLY A 30 17.44 42.80 -25.73
CA GLY A 30 17.47 41.35 -25.95
C GLY A 30 18.78 40.69 -25.52
N LEU A 31 19.56 41.35 -24.65
CA LEU A 31 20.81 40.81 -24.12
C LEU A 31 20.54 39.61 -23.19
N PRO A 32 21.50 38.69 -22.99
CA PRO A 32 21.30 37.54 -22.10
C PRO A 32 20.94 37.92 -20.65
N PRO A 33 20.34 36.99 -19.87
CA PRO A 33 19.98 37.16 -18.46
C PRO A 33 21.06 37.81 -17.57
N ARG A 34 20.66 38.44 -16.45
CA ARG A 34 21.58 39.21 -15.58
C ARG A 34 22.82 38.42 -15.13
N PHE A 35 22.63 37.12 -14.89
CA PHE A 35 23.68 36.17 -14.50
C PHE A 35 24.80 36.01 -15.55
N ARG A 36 24.50 36.30 -16.82
CA ARG A 36 25.46 36.30 -17.93
C ARG A 36 26.01 37.69 -18.26
N GLN A 37 25.68 38.73 -17.49
CA GLN A 37 26.17 40.09 -17.65
C GLN A 37 27.16 40.46 -16.54
N ARG A 38 28.34 40.97 -16.90
CA ARG A 38 29.32 41.57 -15.98
C ARG A 38 29.50 43.04 -16.35
N VAL A 39 29.28 43.93 -15.39
CA VAL A 39 29.31 45.38 -15.58
C VAL A 39 30.53 45.91 -14.84
N PHE A 40 31.35 46.71 -15.50
CA PHE A 40 32.57 47.26 -14.93
C PHE A 40 32.56 48.79 -14.97
N LEU A 41 33.13 49.41 -13.94
CA LEU A 41 33.43 50.84 -13.92
C LEU A 41 34.95 51.01 -13.91
N ARG A 42 35.51 51.51 -15.02
CA ARG A 42 36.96 51.74 -15.18
C ARG A 42 37.83 50.48 -14.94
N GLY A 43 37.29 49.31 -15.28
CA GLY A 43 37.94 48.01 -15.12
C GLY A 43 37.64 47.27 -13.80
N GLU A 44 36.99 47.90 -12.82
CA GLU A 44 36.54 47.24 -11.58
C GLU A 44 35.14 46.65 -11.76
N LEU A 45 34.94 45.39 -11.35
CA LEU A 45 33.65 44.69 -11.46
C LEU A 45 32.65 45.25 -10.44
N LEU A 46 31.44 45.58 -10.87
CA LEU A 46 30.36 46.01 -9.99
C LEU A 46 29.47 44.83 -9.56
N GLU A 47 29.18 44.76 -8.27
CA GLU A 47 28.19 43.84 -7.69
C GLU A 47 26.76 44.28 -8.05
N ASP A 48 25.82 43.33 -8.13
CA ASP A 48 24.40 43.57 -8.46
C ASP A 48 23.73 44.64 -7.57
N THR A 49 24.15 44.74 -6.30
CA THR A 49 23.66 45.68 -5.29
C THR A 49 24.30 47.08 -5.37
N THR A 50 25.27 47.28 -6.27
CA THR A 50 25.93 48.58 -6.44
C THR A 50 24.93 49.58 -6.98
N LYS A 51 24.72 50.68 -6.25
CA LYS A 51 23.83 51.77 -6.67
C LYS A 51 24.39 52.55 -7.84
N LEU A 52 23.48 53.08 -8.65
CA LEU A 52 23.78 53.92 -9.81
C LEU A 52 23.22 55.33 -9.56
N ASP A 53 23.87 56.09 -8.69
CA ASP A 53 23.39 57.39 -8.18
C ASP A 53 23.72 58.60 -9.08
N SER A 54 24.52 58.40 -10.13
CA SER A 54 25.03 59.47 -11.00
C SER A 54 25.44 58.95 -12.39
N PRO A 55 25.54 59.82 -13.42
CA PRO A 55 25.97 59.40 -14.75
C PRO A 55 27.39 58.80 -14.75
N MET A 56 27.54 57.61 -15.33
CA MET A 56 28.79 56.86 -15.40
C MET A 56 28.93 56.15 -16.75
N ASP A 57 30.16 56.12 -17.28
CA ASP A 57 30.52 55.25 -18.40
C ASP A 57 30.81 53.83 -17.84
N LEU A 58 30.10 52.83 -18.35
CA LEU A 58 30.16 51.45 -17.87
C LEU A 58 30.49 50.48 -19.00
N ASP A 59 31.45 49.58 -18.77
CA ASP A 59 31.79 48.51 -19.71
C ASP A 59 30.93 47.28 -19.44
N LEU A 60 30.25 46.76 -20.47
CA LEU A 60 29.47 45.53 -20.39
C LEU A 60 30.21 44.35 -21.02
N VAL A 61 30.35 43.26 -20.28
CA VAL A 61 30.84 41.98 -20.77
C VAL A 61 29.74 40.92 -20.68
N VAL A 62 29.36 40.36 -21.82
CA VAL A 62 28.39 39.27 -21.92
C VAL A 62 29.13 37.94 -21.95
N LEU A 63 28.77 37.04 -21.04
CA LEU A 63 29.35 35.71 -20.92
C LEU A 63 28.66 34.70 -21.85
N ALA A 64 29.45 33.87 -22.51
CA ALA A 64 28.97 32.59 -23.06
C ALA A 64 28.82 31.57 -21.93
N PHE A 65 27.99 30.54 -22.13
CA PHE A 65 28.10 29.34 -21.32
C PHE A 65 29.44 28.66 -21.59
N ALA A 66 30.02 28.03 -20.57
CA ALA A 66 31.28 27.30 -20.64
C ALA A 66 31.11 25.88 -20.10
N ASP A 67 32.01 24.98 -20.50
CA ASP A 67 32.07 23.62 -19.95
C ASP A 67 32.55 23.69 -18.48
N VAL A 68 31.57 23.71 -17.57
CA VAL A 68 31.74 23.64 -16.11
C VAL A 68 31.81 22.17 -15.66
N SER A 69 32.23 21.93 -14.42
CA SER A 69 32.31 20.55 -13.92
C SER A 69 30.92 19.95 -13.70
N GLN A 70 30.75 18.64 -13.88
CA GLN A 70 29.49 17.96 -13.54
C GLN A 70 29.15 18.15 -12.05
N SER A 71 30.15 18.30 -11.17
CA SER A 71 29.92 18.64 -9.76
C SER A 71 29.23 19.98 -9.60
N ASP A 72 29.55 20.99 -10.41
CA ASP A 72 28.87 22.30 -10.32
C ASP A 72 27.41 22.25 -10.78
N VAL A 73 27.12 21.38 -11.75
CA VAL A 73 25.75 21.08 -12.22
C VAL A 73 24.99 20.31 -11.15
N ASP A 74 25.56 19.22 -10.62
CA ASP A 74 24.94 18.41 -9.59
C ASP A 74 24.72 19.23 -8.30
N ASP A 75 25.67 20.09 -7.89
CA ASP A 75 25.53 21.00 -6.74
C ASP A 75 24.39 22.02 -6.93
N LEU A 76 24.30 22.67 -8.10
CA LEU A 76 23.19 23.61 -8.40
C LEU A 76 21.83 22.92 -8.25
N ILE A 77 21.73 21.70 -8.77
CA ILE A 77 20.48 20.94 -8.82
C ILE A 77 20.12 20.42 -7.43
N LEU A 78 21.10 19.95 -6.65
CA LEU A 78 20.92 19.58 -5.25
C LEU A 78 20.46 20.77 -4.40
N HIS A 79 21.09 21.93 -4.53
CA HIS A 79 20.66 23.12 -3.78
C HIS A 79 19.29 23.66 -4.23
N ALA A 80 18.91 23.42 -5.50
CA ALA A 80 17.57 23.67 -6.00
C ALA A 80 16.52 22.68 -5.45
N GLU A 81 16.88 21.42 -5.19
CA GLU A 81 16.06 20.40 -4.52
C GLU A 81 15.90 20.70 -3.01
N GLU A 82 17.00 21.05 -2.34
CA GLU A 82 17.06 21.32 -0.90
C GLU A 82 16.47 22.69 -0.49
N GLY A 83 16.26 23.61 -1.43
CA GLY A 83 15.71 24.94 -1.15
C GLY A 83 16.75 26.01 -0.75
N ILE A 84 18.03 25.80 -1.05
CA ILE A 84 19.14 26.65 -0.59
C ILE A 84 19.40 27.81 -1.56
N MET A 85 18.53 28.82 -1.53
CA MET A 85 18.54 29.97 -2.46
C MET A 85 19.90 30.67 -2.60
N ALA A 86 20.66 30.86 -1.51
CA ALA A 86 21.94 31.56 -1.56
C ALA A 86 22.99 30.81 -2.41
N GLU A 87 23.02 29.47 -2.32
CA GLU A 87 23.95 28.65 -3.09
C GLU A 87 23.50 28.50 -4.54
N VAL A 88 22.19 28.48 -4.80
CA VAL A 88 21.65 28.57 -6.18
C VAL A 88 22.07 29.90 -6.83
N GLU A 89 21.89 31.05 -6.16
CA GLU A 89 22.31 32.35 -6.71
C GLU A 89 23.82 32.42 -6.93
N SER A 90 24.61 31.86 -5.99
CA SER A 90 26.07 31.72 -6.10
C SER A 90 26.50 30.90 -7.32
N LYS A 91 25.94 29.70 -7.51
CA LYS A 91 26.24 28.82 -8.65
C LYS A 91 25.80 29.44 -9.99
N LEU A 92 24.70 30.19 -10.03
CA LEU A 92 24.27 30.94 -11.22
C LEU A 92 25.19 32.12 -11.59
N GLN A 93 26.10 32.58 -10.71
CA GLN A 93 27.15 33.54 -11.09
C GLN A 93 28.31 32.90 -11.87
N LEU A 94 28.36 31.57 -11.99
CA LEU A 94 29.26 30.87 -12.89
C LEU A 94 28.72 30.91 -14.34
N PRO A 95 29.56 30.74 -15.37
CA PRO A 95 29.11 30.59 -16.77
C PRO A 95 28.46 29.22 -17.06
N LEU A 96 27.70 28.70 -16.09
CA LEU A 96 27.00 27.42 -16.12
C LEU A 96 25.67 27.57 -16.88
N ASN A 97 25.27 26.54 -17.63
CA ASN A 97 23.97 26.49 -18.28
C ASN A 97 22.90 25.97 -17.29
N PRO A 98 21.85 26.74 -16.93
CA PRO A 98 20.82 26.31 -15.98
C PRO A 98 20.01 25.09 -16.45
N ASP A 99 20.04 24.80 -17.76
CA ASP A 99 19.37 23.64 -18.38
C ASP A 99 20.22 22.37 -18.36
N SER A 100 21.38 22.39 -17.70
CA SER A 100 22.23 21.21 -17.57
C SER A 100 21.54 20.14 -16.72
N LEU A 101 21.74 18.86 -17.07
CA LEU A 101 21.13 17.73 -16.37
C LEU A 101 22.09 17.15 -15.33
N ASN A 102 21.56 16.77 -14.16
CA ASN A 102 22.30 15.96 -13.21
C ASN A 102 22.47 14.51 -13.70
N SER A 103 23.21 13.70 -12.95
CA SER A 103 23.35 12.26 -13.19
C SER A 103 22.02 11.46 -13.20
N SER A 104 20.94 12.03 -12.66
CA SER A 104 19.57 11.49 -12.70
C SER A 104 18.72 12.02 -13.86
N GLY A 105 19.25 12.88 -14.74
CA GLY A 105 18.52 13.38 -15.91
C GLY A 105 17.53 14.52 -15.68
N PHE A 106 17.68 15.28 -14.58
CA PHE A 106 16.83 16.42 -14.25
C PHE A 106 17.57 17.77 -14.31
N THR A 107 16.85 18.85 -14.64
CA THR A 107 17.34 20.23 -14.51
C THR A 107 17.14 20.79 -13.10
N ALA A 108 17.79 21.91 -12.79
CA ALA A 108 17.58 22.62 -11.52
C ALA A 108 16.13 23.15 -11.40
N LEU A 109 15.54 23.59 -12.52
CA LEU A 109 14.18 24.10 -12.55
C LEU A 109 13.15 22.99 -12.28
N GLN A 110 13.41 21.76 -12.76
CA GLN A 110 12.56 20.59 -12.49
C GLN A 110 12.57 20.20 -11.01
N MET A 111 13.74 20.15 -10.36
CA MET A 111 13.83 19.85 -8.92
C MET A 111 13.19 20.95 -8.08
N ALA A 112 13.52 22.21 -8.30
CA ALA A 112 12.89 23.33 -7.60
C ALA A 112 11.36 23.34 -7.76
N SER A 113 10.86 23.02 -8.95
CA SER A 113 9.42 22.99 -9.25
C SER A 113 8.71 21.80 -8.61
N GLY A 114 9.33 20.61 -8.62
CA GLY A 114 8.81 19.41 -7.95
C GLY A 114 8.82 19.51 -6.42
N CYS A 115 9.77 20.26 -5.85
CA CYS A 115 9.88 20.49 -4.41
C CYS A 115 9.07 21.71 -3.91
N GLY A 116 8.57 22.56 -4.80
CA GLY A 116 7.70 23.70 -4.45
C GLY A 116 8.44 25.00 -4.08
N HIS A 117 9.73 25.12 -4.43
CA HIS A 117 10.60 26.22 -4.01
C HIS A 117 10.39 27.49 -4.86
N VAL A 118 9.25 28.16 -4.69
CA VAL A 118 8.78 29.31 -5.49
C VAL A 118 9.88 30.33 -5.81
N GLU A 119 10.63 30.81 -4.81
CA GLU A 119 11.66 31.84 -5.05
C GLU A 119 12.85 31.33 -5.88
N ILE A 120 13.22 30.04 -5.75
CA ILE A 120 14.26 29.42 -6.57
C ILE A 120 13.75 29.24 -8.01
N VAL A 121 12.48 28.88 -8.19
CA VAL A 121 11.85 28.83 -9.53
C VAL A 121 11.88 30.23 -10.18
N LYS A 122 11.57 31.31 -9.45
CA LYS A 122 11.71 32.69 -9.97
C LYS A 122 13.15 32.98 -10.40
N LEU A 123 14.12 32.63 -9.56
CA LEU A 123 15.54 32.89 -9.79
C LEU A 123 16.07 32.14 -11.03
N LEU A 124 15.69 30.88 -11.21
CA LEU A 124 16.07 30.05 -12.36
C LEU A 124 15.41 30.53 -13.66
N VAL A 125 14.13 30.92 -13.61
CA VAL A 125 13.45 31.57 -14.74
C VAL A 125 14.10 32.92 -15.08
N GLU A 126 14.49 33.71 -14.08
CA GLU A 126 15.27 34.94 -14.29
C GLU A 126 16.65 34.66 -14.92
N ALA A 127 17.29 33.55 -14.56
CA ALA A 127 18.53 33.07 -15.18
C ALA A 127 18.37 32.59 -16.62
N GLY A 128 17.14 32.53 -17.13
CA GLY A 128 16.83 32.08 -18.49
C GLY A 128 16.84 30.56 -18.65
N ALA A 129 16.55 29.82 -17.57
CA ALA A 129 16.24 28.40 -17.68
C ALA A 129 15.10 28.17 -18.69
N ALA A 130 15.29 27.19 -19.57
CA ALA A 130 14.29 26.73 -20.51
C ALA A 130 13.08 26.18 -19.74
N LYS A 131 11.90 26.51 -20.26
CA LYS A 131 10.64 25.89 -19.84
C LYS A 131 10.39 24.70 -20.76
N ASP A 132 9.64 23.73 -20.26
CA ASP A 132 9.20 22.57 -21.03
C ASP A 132 10.33 21.60 -21.40
N VAL A 133 11.41 21.61 -20.61
CA VAL A 133 12.43 20.56 -20.71
C VAL A 133 11.80 19.26 -20.24
N ARG A 134 11.94 18.21 -21.05
CA ARG A 134 11.37 16.89 -20.77
C ARG A 134 12.44 16.00 -20.14
N GLU A 135 12.26 15.62 -18.87
CA GLU A 135 13.20 14.73 -18.15
C GLU A 135 13.32 13.33 -18.77
N ILE A 136 14.33 12.55 -18.38
CA ILE A 136 14.75 11.36 -19.13
C ILE A 136 13.81 10.14 -18.97
N PHE A 137 13.10 10.00 -17.85
CA PHE A 137 12.39 8.76 -17.50
C PHE A 137 10.93 8.71 -17.93
N PHE A 138 10.19 9.81 -17.78
CA PHE A 138 8.77 9.91 -18.17
C PHE A 138 8.51 11.11 -19.09
N ARG A 139 9.56 11.86 -19.44
CA ARG A 139 9.49 13.06 -20.30
C ARG A 139 8.52 14.12 -19.79
N ARG A 140 8.43 14.26 -18.47
CA ARG A 140 7.68 15.30 -17.77
C ARG A 140 8.38 16.67 -17.82
N THR A 141 7.59 17.73 -17.76
CA THR A 141 8.07 19.12 -17.63
C THR A 141 8.07 19.59 -16.18
N GLU A 142 8.69 20.74 -15.94
CA GLU A 142 8.68 21.46 -14.66
C GLU A 142 7.26 21.70 -14.16
N LEU A 143 6.37 22.10 -15.08
CA LEU A 143 4.97 22.37 -14.84
C LEU A 143 4.21 21.09 -14.45
N MET A 144 4.51 19.95 -15.08
CA MET A 144 3.93 18.65 -14.71
C MET A 144 4.35 18.21 -13.30
N LEU A 145 5.62 18.37 -12.95
CA LEU A 145 6.14 18.01 -11.62
C LEU A 145 5.54 18.88 -10.51
N ALA A 146 5.43 20.19 -10.75
CA ALA A 146 4.72 21.10 -9.85
C ALA A 146 3.23 20.75 -9.73
N SER A 147 2.60 20.38 -10.86
CA SER A 147 1.17 20.08 -10.92
C SER A 147 0.79 18.77 -10.24
N SER A 148 1.59 17.70 -10.36
CA SER A 148 1.34 16.44 -9.64
C SER A 148 1.59 16.54 -8.14
N ASN A 149 2.44 17.48 -7.71
CA ASN A 149 2.81 17.65 -6.31
C ASN A 149 1.99 18.74 -5.59
N GLY A 150 1.07 19.41 -6.29
CA GLY A 150 0.14 20.39 -5.70
C GLY A 150 0.72 21.79 -5.48
N HIS A 151 1.83 22.14 -6.13
CA HIS A 151 2.55 23.40 -5.89
C HIS A 151 1.93 24.60 -6.64
N VAL A 152 0.75 25.02 -6.19
CA VAL A 152 -0.11 26.06 -6.80
C VAL A 152 0.67 27.32 -7.26
N GLU A 153 1.52 27.89 -6.40
CA GLU A 153 2.25 29.13 -6.73
C GLU A 153 3.43 28.91 -7.69
N VAL A 154 4.01 27.70 -7.73
CA VAL A 154 4.98 27.33 -8.78
C VAL A 154 4.27 27.17 -10.11
N VAL A 155 3.11 26.50 -10.13
CA VAL A 155 2.27 26.33 -11.33
C VAL A 155 1.88 27.69 -11.91
N ARG A 156 1.42 28.63 -11.07
CA ARG A 156 1.14 30.02 -11.47
C ARG A 156 2.34 30.68 -12.14
N LEU A 157 3.49 30.68 -11.45
CA LEU A 157 4.73 31.30 -11.92
C LEU A 157 5.18 30.74 -13.28
N LEU A 158 5.18 29.41 -13.44
CA LEU A 158 5.60 28.77 -14.69
C LEU A 158 4.67 29.15 -15.86
N MET A 159 3.36 29.25 -15.62
CA MET A 159 2.40 29.71 -16.64
C MET A 159 2.53 31.20 -16.95
N GLU A 160 2.73 32.06 -15.95
CA GLU A 160 3.04 33.49 -16.14
C GLU A 160 4.36 33.68 -16.92
N ALA A 161 5.32 32.77 -16.74
CA ALA A 161 6.55 32.72 -17.50
C ALA A 161 6.38 32.13 -18.92
N GLY A 162 5.20 31.59 -19.27
CA GLY A 162 4.88 31.07 -20.59
C GLY A 162 5.32 29.63 -20.86
N ALA A 163 5.34 28.76 -19.85
CA ALA A 163 5.47 27.32 -20.05
C ALA A 163 4.26 26.73 -20.80
N ASP A 164 4.48 25.73 -21.65
CA ASP A 164 3.43 25.04 -22.39
C ASP A 164 2.71 24.00 -21.51
N LYS A 165 1.47 24.36 -21.15
CA LYS A 165 0.54 23.57 -20.33
C LYS A 165 0.05 22.27 -20.98
N ASP A 166 0.13 22.16 -22.31
CA ASP A 166 -0.46 21.08 -23.11
C ASP A 166 0.61 20.08 -23.62
N VAL A 167 1.87 20.24 -23.18
CA VAL A 167 2.93 19.22 -23.34
C VAL A 167 2.45 17.89 -22.77
N ARG A 168 2.92 16.79 -23.37
CA ARG A 168 2.56 15.42 -22.98
C ARG A 168 3.76 14.64 -22.46
N ASP A 169 3.56 13.87 -21.39
CA ASP A 169 4.53 12.90 -20.87
C ASP A 169 4.61 11.64 -21.76
N ASP A 170 5.43 10.66 -21.42
CA ASP A 170 5.61 9.41 -22.18
C ASP A 170 4.40 8.44 -22.12
N SER A 171 3.34 8.80 -21.39
CA SER A 171 2.04 8.12 -21.44
C SER A 171 0.98 8.96 -22.16
N GLY A 172 1.36 10.12 -22.72
CA GLY A 172 0.44 11.04 -23.40
C GLY A 172 -0.26 12.05 -22.48
N ARG A 173 0.08 12.11 -21.18
CA ARG A 173 -0.67 12.92 -20.19
C ARG A 173 -0.16 14.36 -20.10
N THR A 174 -1.07 15.32 -19.90
CA THR A 174 -0.76 16.73 -19.63
C THR A 174 -0.69 17.05 -18.12
N ALA A 175 -0.23 18.26 -17.78
CA ALA A 175 -0.25 18.76 -16.41
C ALA A 175 -1.65 18.72 -15.77
N LEU A 176 -2.70 19.05 -16.54
CA LEU A 176 -4.09 19.02 -16.09
C LEU A 176 -4.56 17.59 -15.81
N MET A 177 -4.14 16.61 -16.61
CA MET A 177 -4.46 15.20 -16.37
C MET A 177 -3.81 14.66 -15.09
N LEU A 178 -2.55 15.04 -14.82
CA LEU A 178 -1.85 14.67 -13.58
C LEU A 178 -2.55 15.27 -12.35
N ALA A 179 -2.79 16.58 -12.36
CA ALA A 179 -3.54 17.25 -11.30
C ALA A 179 -4.94 16.65 -11.08
N SER A 180 -5.60 16.21 -12.17
CA SER A 180 -6.93 15.60 -12.11
C SER A 180 -6.92 14.17 -11.57
N SER A 181 -5.89 13.37 -11.88
CA SER A 181 -5.67 12.05 -11.27
C SER A 181 -5.50 12.15 -9.75
N ASP A 182 -4.80 13.19 -9.28
CA ASP A 182 -4.38 13.30 -7.88
C ASP A 182 -5.32 14.18 -7.02
N GLY A 183 -6.39 14.73 -7.63
CA GLY A 183 -7.46 15.45 -6.92
C GLY A 183 -7.12 16.91 -6.59
N LEU A 184 -6.17 17.51 -7.31
CA LEU A 184 -5.56 18.80 -6.99
C LEU A 184 -6.38 19.97 -7.56
N VAL A 185 -7.54 20.21 -6.92
CA VAL A 185 -8.58 21.20 -7.32
C VAL A 185 -8.01 22.54 -7.77
N GLU A 186 -7.18 23.20 -6.95
CA GLU A 186 -6.69 24.55 -7.24
C GLU A 186 -5.62 24.59 -8.35
N VAL A 187 -4.83 23.52 -8.51
CA VAL A 187 -3.92 23.36 -9.66
C VAL A 187 -4.74 23.18 -10.95
N GLY A 188 -5.75 22.31 -10.92
CA GLY A 188 -6.67 22.09 -12.04
C GLY A 188 -7.39 23.38 -12.45
N ARG A 189 -7.89 24.15 -11.47
CA ARG A 189 -8.50 25.47 -11.68
C ARG A 189 -7.55 26.41 -12.42
N LEU A 190 -6.34 26.61 -11.92
CA LEU A 190 -5.37 27.53 -12.53
C LEU A 190 -4.99 27.11 -13.96
N LEU A 191 -4.81 25.81 -14.22
CA LEU A 191 -4.52 25.30 -15.57
C LEU A 191 -5.69 25.55 -16.53
N MET A 192 -6.94 25.36 -16.09
CA MET A 192 -8.13 25.65 -16.91
C MET A 192 -8.36 27.16 -17.11
N GLU A 193 -8.11 27.99 -16.11
CA GLU A 193 -8.16 29.46 -16.23
C GLU A 193 -7.07 29.98 -17.19
N ALA A 194 -5.90 29.34 -17.22
CA ALA A 194 -4.85 29.55 -18.23
C ALA A 194 -5.19 28.93 -19.61
N GLY A 195 -6.35 28.28 -19.74
CA GLY A 195 -6.86 27.72 -20.99
C GLY A 195 -6.15 26.46 -21.47
N ALA A 196 -5.72 25.57 -20.56
CA ALA A 196 -5.24 24.22 -20.90
C ALA A 196 -6.35 23.39 -21.58
N ASP A 197 -5.96 22.52 -22.50
CA ASP A 197 -6.89 21.64 -23.21
C ASP A 197 -7.32 20.46 -22.30
N LYS A 198 -8.55 20.59 -21.79
CA LYS A 198 -9.23 19.63 -20.90
C LYS A 198 -9.63 18.32 -21.58
N ASP A 199 -9.73 18.32 -22.91
CA ASP A 199 -10.23 17.19 -23.70
C ASP A 199 -9.07 16.41 -24.36
N VAL A 200 -7.82 16.74 -24.01
CA VAL A 200 -6.64 15.93 -24.37
C VAL A 200 -6.81 14.50 -23.87
N ARG A 201 -6.57 13.57 -24.81
CA ARG A 201 -6.52 12.13 -24.55
C ARG A 201 -5.07 11.66 -24.45
N ASP A 202 -4.79 10.88 -23.40
CA ASP A 202 -3.53 10.15 -23.24
C ASP A 202 -3.46 8.91 -24.16
N ASP A 203 -2.37 8.14 -24.09
CA ASP A 203 -2.13 7.00 -24.98
C ASP A 203 -3.11 5.84 -24.75
N SER A 204 -3.79 5.81 -23.59
CA SER A 204 -4.91 4.88 -23.29
C SER A 204 -6.29 5.47 -23.67
N GLY A 205 -6.31 6.70 -24.18
CA GLY A 205 -7.50 7.41 -24.59
C GLY A 205 -8.22 8.16 -23.45
N TYR A 206 -7.65 8.20 -22.24
CA TYR A 206 -8.28 8.85 -21.08
C TYR A 206 -8.20 10.37 -21.17
N THR A 207 -9.23 11.08 -20.72
CA THR A 207 -9.21 12.55 -20.51
C THR A 207 -8.97 12.91 -19.05
N ALA A 208 -8.73 14.19 -18.75
CA ALA A 208 -8.65 14.70 -17.38
C ALA A 208 -9.91 14.35 -16.56
N LEU A 209 -11.10 14.43 -17.18
CA LEU A 209 -12.37 14.09 -16.57
C LEU A 209 -12.49 12.59 -16.24
N MET A 210 -11.99 11.71 -17.11
CA MET A 210 -11.93 10.27 -16.83
C MET A 210 -10.99 9.94 -15.66
N GLN A 211 -9.82 10.57 -15.58
CA GLN A 211 -8.87 10.37 -14.48
C GLN A 211 -9.49 10.79 -13.13
N ALA A 212 -10.09 11.98 -13.07
CA ALA A 212 -10.79 12.46 -11.88
C ALA A 212 -11.99 11.57 -11.50
N SER A 213 -12.77 11.14 -12.50
CA SER A 213 -13.97 10.31 -12.29
C SER A 213 -13.65 8.88 -11.84
N SER A 214 -12.58 8.28 -12.39
CA SER A 214 -12.08 6.96 -11.97
C SER A 214 -11.58 6.96 -10.52
N ASN A 215 -11.00 8.08 -10.07
CA ASN A 215 -10.40 8.20 -8.73
C ASN A 215 -11.36 8.80 -7.67
N GLY A 216 -12.54 9.29 -8.07
CA GLY A 216 -13.58 9.78 -7.16
C GLY A 216 -13.46 11.26 -6.77
N HIS A 217 -12.71 12.05 -7.54
CA HIS A 217 -12.38 13.45 -7.21
C HIS A 217 -13.51 14.42 -7.57
N VAL A 218 -14.58 14.39 -6.78
CA VAL A 218 -15.85 15.15 -6.98
C VAL A 218 -15.65 16.60 -7.42
N GLU A 219 -14.81 17.37 -6.70
CA GLU A 219 -14.64 18.79 -7.00
C GLU A 219 -13.82 19.06 -8.26
N VAL A 220 -12.89 18.18 -8.63
CA VAL A 220 -12.21 18.27 -9.94
C VAL A 220 -13.18 17.94 -11.07
N VAL A 221 -14.00 16.90 -10.90
CA VAL A 221 -15.07 16.54 -11.85
C VAL A 221 -16.03 17.70 -12.06
N ARG A 222 -16.46 18.36 -10.98
CA ARG A 222 -17.29 19.58 -11.03
C ARG A 222 -16.63 20.68 -11.86
N LEU A 223 -15.38 21.04 -11.55
CA LEU A 223 -14.67 22.11 -12.27
C LEU A 223 -14.48 21.80 -13.76
N LEU A 224 -14.17 20.55 -14.12
CA LEU A 224 -14.02 20.14 -15.52
C LEU A 224 -15.35 20.23 -16.29
N MET A 225 -16.46 19.85 -15.67
CA MET A 225 -17.80 19.99 -16.29
C MET A 225 -18.25 21.45 -16.36
N GLU A 226 -17.97 22.28 -15.36
CA GLU A 226 -18.22 23.73 -15.39
C GLU A 226 -17.38 24.42 -16.48
N ALA A 227 -16.15 23.95 -16.73
CA ALA A 227 -15.31 24.34 -17.86
C ALA A 227 -15.78 23.74 -19.20
N GLY A 228 -16.81 22.89 -19.21
CA GLY A 228 -17.39 22.28 -20.41
C GLY A 228 -16.51 21.21 -21.06
N ALA A 229 -15.83 20.38 -20.27
CA ALA A 229 -15.17 19.16 -20.75
C ALA A 229 -16.18 18.17 -21.33
N ASP A 230 -15.78 17.44 -22.37
CA ASP A 230 -16.63 16.43 -22.98
C ASP A 230 -16.68 15.17 -22.09
N LYS A 231 -17.86 14.95 -21.51
CA LYS A 231 -18.18 13.86 -20.58
C LYS A 231 -18.45 12.51 -21.26
N ASP A 232 -18.73 12.54 -22.57
CA ASP A 232 -19.15 11.39 -23.37
C ASP A 232 -18.00 10.86 -24.27
N VAL A 233 -16.79 11.43 -24.14
CA VAL A 233 -15.55 10.85 -24.68
C VAL A 233 -15.39 9.42 -24.19
N ARG A 234 -14.79 8.56 -25.02
CA ARG A 234 -14.52 7.15 -24.74
C ARG A 234 -13.02 6.85 -24.73
N ASP A 235 -12.54 6.06 -23.77
CA ASP A 235 -11.17 5.54 -23.74
C ASP A 235 -10.93 4.55 -24.91
N ASN A 236 -9.71 4.04 -25.06
CA ASN A 236 -9.40 3.09 -26.14
C ASN A 236 -10.14 1.75 -26.03
N ARG A 237 -10.82 1.47 -24.90
CA ARG A 237 -11.68 0.30 -24.68
C ARG A 237 -13.16 0.66 -24.66
N GLY A 238 -13.53 1.89 -25.03
CA GLY A 238 -14.91 2.34 -25.10
C GLY A 238 -15.53 2.88 -23.80
N TYR A 239 -14.78 3.01 -22.70
CA TYR A 239 -15.28 3.50 -21.40
C TYR A 239 -15.44 5.02 -21.37
N THR A 240 -16.56 5.54 -20.86
CA THR A 240 -16.73 6.97 -20.53
C THR A 240 -16.36 7.27 -19.07
N ALA A 241 -16.32 8.55 -18.70
CA ALA A 241 -16.15 8.99 -17.32
C ALA A 241 -17.22 8.39 -16.37
N LEU A 242 -18.47 8.29 -16.84
CA LEU A 242 -19.59 7.71 -16.08
C LEU A 242 -19.40 6.20 -15.84
N VAL A 243 -18.97 5.45 -16.87
CA VAL A 243 -18.71 4.01 -16.76
C VAL A 243 -17.56 3.74 -15.78
N LEU A 244 -16.50 4.55 -15.79
CA LEU A 244 -15.37 4.45 -14.86
C LEU A 244 -15.79 4.75 -13.41
N ALA A 245 -16.51 5.85 -13.18
CA ALA A 245 -17.03 6.20 -11.85
C ALA A 245 -17.97 5.12 -11.28
N SER A 246 -18.88 4.62 -12.13
CA SER A 246 -19.84 3.58 -11.76
C SER A 246 -19.17 2.23 -11.45
N SER A 247 -18.16 1.87 -12.24
CA SER A 247 -17.31 0.70 -12.02
C SER A 247 -16.52 0.77 -10.70
N ASN A 248 -16.15 1.96 -10.24
CA ASN A 248 -15.37 2.15 -9.01
C ASN A 248 -16.20 2.52 -7.78
N GLY A 249 -17.52 2.73 -7.93
CA GLY A 249 -18.45 2.97 -6.80
C GLY A 249 -18.55 4.42 -6.36
N HIS A 250 -18.09 5.38 -7.18
CA HIS A 250 -18.01 6.79 -6.82
C HIS A 250 -19.36 7.51 -6.94
N VAL A 251 -20.27 7.22 -6.01
CA VAL A 251 -21.68 7.67 -5.97
C VAL A 251 -21.88 9.14 -6.36
N GLU A 252 -21.10 10.05 -5.78
CA GLU A 252 -21.29 11.49 -6.02
C GLU A 252 -20.74 11.97 -7.37
N VAL A 253 -19.69 11.32 -7.89
CA VAL A 253 -19.22 11.55 -9.27
C VAL A 253 -20.28 11.06 -10.28
N VAL A 254 -20.85 9.89 -10.03
CA VAL A 254 -21.95 9.34 -10.86
C VAL A 254 -23.14 10.30 -10.85
N ARG A 255 -23.56 10.80 -9.68
CA ARG A 255 -24.62 11.81 -9.57
C ARG A 255 -24.34 13.02 -10.46
N LEU A 256 -23.18 13.65 -10.32
CA LEU A 256 -22.87 14.88 -11.07
C LEU A 256 -22.84 14.64 -12.60
N LEU A 257 -22.30 13.51 -13.06
CA LEU A 257 -22.26 13.16 -14.48
C LEU A 257 -23.67 12.89 -15.04
N VAL A 258 -24.51 12.19 -14.29
CA VAL A 258 -25.91 11.92 -14.65
C VAL A 258 -26.74 13.19 -14.65
N GLU A 259 -26.59 14.07 -13.65
CA GLU A 259 -27.25 15.39 -13.60
C GLU A 259 -26.79 16.32 -14.74
N ALA A 260 -25.54 16.18 -15.20
CA ALA A 260 -25.04 16.84 -16.40
C ALA A 260 -25.53 16.22 -17.72
N GLY A 261 -26.26 15.09 -17.67
CA GLY A 261 -26.79 14.38 -18.83
C GLY A 261 -25.75 13.57 -19.61
N ALA A 262 -24.83 12.88 -18.90
CA ALA A 262 -23.94 11.88 -19.50
C ALA A 262 -24.72 10.70 -20.04
N ASP A 263 -24.28 10.16 -21.18
CA ASP A 263 -24.88 8.99 -21.79
C ASP A 263 -24.64 7.75 -20.91
N MET A 264 -25.74 7.15 -20.44
CA MET A 264 -25.74 6.05 -19.47
C MET A 264 -25.62 4.67 -20.13
N ASP A 265 -26.05 4.58 -21.39
CA ASP A 265 -26.21 3.34 -22.14
C ASP A 265 -25.04 3.15 -23.13
N VAL A 266 -23.88 3.75 -22.81
CA VAL A 266 -22.63 3.58 -23.56
C VAL A 266 -21.98 2.25 -23.21
N ASN A 267 -22.02 1.31 -24.15
CA ASN A 267 -21.33 0.03 -24.08
C ASN A 267 -19.82 0.21 -24.31
N ASN A 268 -18.98 -0.55 -23.61
CA ASN A 268 -17.55 -0.67 -23.91
C ASN A 268 -17.25 -1.80 -24.91
N GLU A 269 -15.98 -2.14 -25.13
CA GLU A 269 -15.53 -3.26 -26.01
C GLU A 269 -16.05 -4.66 -25.62
N LEU A 270 -16.79 -4.81 -24.51
CA LEU A 270 -17.38 -6.06 -24.04
C LEU A 270 -18.92 -5.99 -23.98
N GLY A 271 -19.54 -4.97 -24.59
CA GLY A 271 -20.98 -4.72 -24.50
C GLY A 271 -21.46 -4.18 -23.15
N THR A 272 -20.59 -3.97 -22.16
CA THR A 272 -21.04 -3.64 -20.79
C THR A 272 -21.29 -2.15 -20.57
N THR A 273 -22.44 -1.82 -19.98
CA THR A 273 -22.87 -0.47 -19.54
C THR A 273 -22.34 -0.10 -18.14
N ALA A 274 -22.53 1.18 -17.76
CA ALA A 274 -22.30 1.65 -16.39
C ALA A 274 -23.09 0.84 -15.33
N LEU A 275 -24.37 0.54 -15.63
CA LEU A 275 -25.26 -0.20 -14.73
C LEU A 275 -24.85 -1.66 -14.58
N ILE A 276 -24.44 -2.32 -15.67
CA ILE A 276 -23.91 -3.69 -15.65
C ILE A 276 -22.67 -3.79 -14.75
N LEU A 277 -21.70 -2.88 -14.92
CA LEU A 277 -20.46 -2.90 -14.14
C LEU A 277 -20.68 -2.61 -12.66
N ALA A 278 -21.47 -1.57 -12.33
CA ALA A 278 -21.85 -1.24 -10.95
C ALA A 278 -22.57 -2.42 -10.26
N SER A 279 -23.48 -3.07 -10.99
CA SER A 279 -24.24 -4.22 -10.50
C SER A 279 -23.34 -5.43 -10.24
N SER A 280 -22.40 -5.72 -11.14
CA SER A 280 -21.44 -6.84 -10.98
C SER A 280 -20.48 -6.68 -9.78
N LYS A 281 -20.32 -5.45 -9.28
CA LYS A 281 -19.40 -5.09 -8.18
C LYS A 281 -20.10 -4.74 -6.86
N CYS A 282 -21.43 -4.89 -6.78
CA CYS A 282 -22.25 -4.58 -5.61
C CYS A 282 -22.30 -3.10 -5.19
N HIS A 283 -22.17 -2.17 -6.14
CA HIS A 283 -22.25 -0.73 -5.85
C HIS A 283 -23.71 -0.27 -5.74
N VAL A 284 -24.41 -0.70 -4.68
CA VAL A 284 -25.87 -0.56 -4.48
C VAL A 284 -26.39 0.87 -4.76
N GLU A 285 -25.74 1.90 -4.22
CA GLU A 285 -26.21 3.28 -4.38
C GLU A 285 -25.91 3.86 -5.78
N VAL A 286 -24.87 3.39 -6.46
CA VAL A 286 -24.65 3.71 -7.89
C VAL A 286 -25.76 3.07 -8.73
N VAL A 287 -26.08 1.80 -8.48
CA VAL A 287 -27.16 1.08 -9.17
C VAL A 287 -28.50 1.79 -8.95
N ARG A 288 -28.79 2.23 -7.73
CA ARG A 288 -29.98 3.04 -7.42
C ARG A 288 -30.03 4.32 -8.24
N LEU A 289 -28.97 5.12 -8.25
CA LEU A 289 -28.92 6.40 -8.99
C LEU A 289 -29.09 6.21 -10.50
N LEU A 290 -28.44 5.21 -11.10
CA LEU A 290 -28.56 4.92 -12.52
C LEU A 290 -29.99 4.49 -12.90
N LEU A 291 -30.64 3.67 -12.06
CA LEU A 291 -32.03 3.27 -12.26
C LEU A 291 -33.03 4.44 -12.05
N GLU A 292 -32.78 5.31 -11.06
CA GLU A 292 -33.59 6.51 -10.82
C GLU A 292 -33.47 7.53 -11.97
N ALA A 293 -32.31 7.57 -12.64
CA ALA A 293 -32.07 8.37 -13.84
C ALA A 293 -32.65 7.77 -15.13
N GLY A 294 -32.95 6.46 -15.12
CA GLY A 294 -33.57 5.76 -16.25
C GLY A 294 -32.61 5.01 -17.17
N ALA A 295 -31.41 4.64 -16.71
CA ALA A 295 -30.51 3.74 -17.44
C ALA A 295 -31.19 2.40 -17.74
N ASP A 296 -30.95 1.83 -18.93
CA ASP A 296 -31.60 0.57 -19.30
C ASP A 296 -31.00 -0.61 -18.51
N LYS A 297 -31.88 -1.34 -17.83
CA LYS A 297 -31.58 -2.47 -16.95
C LYS A 297 -31.62 -3.82 -17.67
N ASP A 298 -32.23 -3.85 -18.85
CA ASP A 298 -32.45 -5.03 -19.66
C ASP A 298 -31.44 -5.11 -20.83
N GLU A 299 -30.53 -4.13 -20.95
CA GLU A 299 -29.33 -4.18 -21.80
C GLU A 299 -28.45 -5.41 -21.49
N GLU A 300 -27.87 -5.97 -22.53
CA GLU A 300 -27.07 -7.21 -22.51
C GLU A 300 -25.61 -6.92 -22.90
N ASP A 301 -24.67 -7.53 -22.19
CA ASP A 301 -23.27 -7.55 -22.61
C ASP A 301 -23.03 -8.50 -23.80
N ASP A 302 -21.82 -8.53 -24.37
CA ASP A 302 -21.52 -9.36 -25.55
C ASP A 302 -21.68 -10.87 -25.33
N ASP A 303 -21.78 -11.33 -24.07
CA ASP A 303 -22.09 -12.71 -23.69
C ASP A 303 -23.61 -12.94 -23.45
N GLY A 304 -24.47 -11.95 -23.74
CA GLY A 304 -25.92 -12.00 -23.55
C GLY A 304 -26.38 -11.85 -22.10
N ARG A 305 -25.59 -11.20 -21.24
CA ARG A 305 -25.90 -11.10 -19.79
C ARG A 305 -26.35 -9.70 -19.41
N THR A 306 -27.52 -9.61 -18.77
CA THR A 306 -27.99 -8.35 -18.18
C THR A 306 -27.36 -8.07 -16.81
N ALA A 307 -27.51 -6.83 -16.33
CA ALA A 307 -27.08 -6.41 -15.00
C ALA A 307 -27.64 -7.32 -13.88
N LEU A 308 -28.89 -7.80 -14.04
CA LEU A 308 -29.57 -8.68 -13.07
C LEU A 308 -28.96 -10.08 -13.04
N MET A 309 -28.58 -10.63 -14.20
CA MET A 309 -27.90 -11.94 -14.29
C MET A 309 -26.53 -11.90 -13.59
N LEU A 310 -25.78 -10.82 -13.79
CA LEU A 310 -24.46 -10.62 -13.18
C LEU A 310 -24.53 -10.33 -11.68
N ALA A 311 -25.55 -9.59 -11.21
CA ALA A 311 -25.80 -9.40 -9.79
C ALA A 311 -26.20 -10.73 -9.10
N SER A 312 -27.10 -11.50 -9.71
CA SER A 312 -27.62 -12.75 -9.13
C SER A 312 -26.55 -13.85 -9.06
N SER A 313 -25.77 -14.04 -10.13
CA SER A 313 -24.67 -15.03 -10.18
C SER A 313 -23.51 -14.72 -9.22
N ARG A 314 -23.31 -13.44 -8.86
CA ARG A 314 -22.31 -13.00 -7.86
C ARG A 314 -22.86 -12.90 -6.44
N GLY A 315 -24.18 -13.01 -6.29
CA GLY A 315 -24.88 -13.00 -5.02
C GLY A 315 -25.17 -11.63 -4.42
N HIS A 316 -25.21 -10.59 -5.25
CA HIS A 316 -25.46 -9.21 -4.83
C HIS A 316 -26.96 -8.97 -4.64
N VAL A 317 -27.50 -9.52 -3.54
CA VAL A 317 -28.95 -9.65 -3.28
C VAL A 317 -29.72 -8.33 -3.37
N GLU A 318 -29.18 -7.24 -2.80
CA GLU A 318 -29.84 -5.94 -2.80
C GLU A 318 -29.81 -5.28 -4.20
N VAL A 319 -28.69 -5.39 -4.92
CA VAL A 319 -28.59 -4.95 -6.33
C VAL A 319 -29.62 -5.67 -7.20
N ALA A 320 -29.69 -7.00 -7.10
CA ALA A 320 -30.64 -7.80 -7.84
C ALA A 320 -32.10 -7.44 -7.49
N ARG A 321 -32.36 -7.03 -6.24
CA ARG A 321 -33.69 -6.56 -5.78
C ARG A 321 -34.08 -5.23 -6.43
N LEU A 322 -33.14 -4.29 -6.58
CA LEU A 322 -33.37 -3.03 -7.28
C LEU A 322 -33.70 -3.27 -8.76
N LEU A 323 -32.88 -4.06 -9.46
CA LEU A 323 -33.03 -4.38 -10.88
C LEU A 323 -34.32 -5.17 -11.20
N GLY A 324 -34.69 -6.11 -10.32
CA GLY A 324 -35.92 -6.91 -10.44
C GLY A 324 -37.23 -6.11 -10.32
N GLY A 325 -37.17 -4.83 -9.94
CA GLY A 325 -38.27 -3.88 -10.10
C GLY A 325 -39.51 -4.18 -9.24
N GLY A 326 -39.35 -4.37 -7.93
CA GLY A 326 -40.45 -4.41 -6.95
C GLY A 326 -41.44 -5.59 -7.04
N SER A 327 -41.40 -6.37 -8.12
CA SER A 327 -42.23 -7.56 -8.34
C SER A 327 -41.49 -8.81 -7.88
N SER A 328 -42.15 -9.62 -7.04
CA SER A 328 -41.59 -10.87 -6.50
C SER A 328 -41.24 -11.93 -7.55
N ASN A 329 -41.65 -11.75 -8.81
CA ASN A 329 -41.41 -12.71 -9.89
C ASN A 329 -40.18 -12.40 -10.77
N GLY A 330 -39.76 -11.13 -10.92
CA GLY A 330 -38.70 -10.77 -11.87
C GLY A 330 -37.35 -11.45 -11.56
N HIS A 331 -37.05 -11.61 -10.27
CA HIS A 331 -35.91 -12.36 -9.77
C HIS A 331 -35.94 -13.85 -10.15
N VAL A 332 -37.12 -14.47 -10.09
CA VAL A 332 -37.29 -15.91 -10.34
C VAL A 332 -37.15 -16.22 -11.83
N GLU A 333 -37.72 -15.38 -12.69
CA GLU A 333 -37.59 -15.51 -14.14
C GLU A 333 -36.13 -15.30 -14.58
N ALA A 334 -35.40 -14.33 -14.01
CA ALA A 334 -34.00 -14.09 -14.35
C ALA A 334 -33.05 -15.21 -13.89
N VAL A 335 -33.19 -15.72 -12.66
CA VAL A 335 -32.41 -16.87 -12.17
C VAL A 335 -32.71 -18.13 -12.99
N ARG A 336 -33.96 -18.29 -13.43
CA ARG A 336 -34.37 -19.38 -14.32
C ARG A 336 -33.82 -19.23 -15.74
N LEU A 337 -33.83 -18.03 -16.32
CA LEU A 337 -33.26 -17.76 -17.65
C LEU A 337 -31.74 -17.97 -17.67
N VAL A 338 -31.02 -17.59 -16.62
CA VAL A 338 -29.59 -17.89 -16.42
C VAL A 338 -29.33 -19.40 -16.35
N ALA A 339 -30.26 -20.19 -15.80
CA ALA A 339 -30.18 -21.64 -15.78
C ALA A 339 -30.65 -22.33 -17.09
N GLU A 340 -31.46 -21.65 -17.91
CA GLU A 340 -32.01 -22.16 -19.18
C GLU A 340 -31.14 -21.80 -20.41
N SER A 341 -30.35 -20.71 -20.37
CA SER A 341 -29.53 -20.24 -21.50
C SER A 341 -28.15 -20.88 -21.62
N THR A 342 -27.58 -21.42 -20.54
CA THR A 342 -26.26 -22.07 -20.58
C THR A 342 -26.31 -23.55 -20.94
N SER A 343 -25.49 -23.95 -21.92
CA SER A 343 -25.31 -25.36 -22.29
C SER A 343 -24.74 -26.22 -21.14
N PRO A 344 -24.91 -27.57 -21.13
CA PRO A 344 -24.69 -28.41 -19.94
C PRO A 344 -23.24 -28.60 -19.45
N LEU A 345 -22.31 -27.71 -19.80
CA LEU A 345 -20.92 -27.74 -19.38
C LEU A 345 -20.53 -26.36 -18.82
N GLY A 346 -20.68 -26.19 -17.50
CA GLY A 346 -19.95 -25.16 -16.78
C GLY A 346 -20.75 -24.11 -16.00
N TRP A 347 -21.73 -24.52 -15.18
CA TRP A 347 -21.88 -23.90 -13.86
C TRP A 347 -22.16 -24.92 -12.76
N ASP A 348 -21.39 -24.76 -11.68
CA ASP A 348 -21.61 -25.32 -10.35
C ASP A 348 -22.69 -24.48 -9.64
N GLN A 349 -23.47 -25.04 -8.70
CA GLN A 349 -24.76 -24.48 -8.22
C GLN A 349 -24.62 -23.26 -7.28
N ARG A 350 -23.91 -22.22 -7.72
CA ARG A 350 -23.55 -21.04 -6.92
C ARG A 350 -24.48 -19.87 -7.16
N GLY A 351 -25.52 -19.80 -6.33
CA GLY A 351 -26.13 -18.54 -5.90
C GLY A 351 -26.02 -18.48 -4.36
N PRO A 352 -26.03 -17.30 -3.73
CA PRO A 352 -25.94 -17.20 -2.27
C PRO A 352 -27.16 -17.88 -1.61
N GLN A 353 -26.92 -18.56 -0.49
CA GLN A 353 -27.95 -19.32 0.23
C GLN A 353 -29.16 -18.47 0.64
N GLU A 354 -29.00 -17.15 0.80
CA GLU A 354 -30.12 -16.25 1.11
C GLU A 354 -31.09 -16.05 -0.06
N VAL A 355 -30.61 -16.05 -1.30
CA VAL A 355 -31.47 -16.00 -2.50
C VAL A 355 -32.16 -17.35 -2.72
N GLN A 356 -31.45 -18.46 -2.54
CA GLN A 356 -32.05 -19.81 -2.57
C GLN A 356 -33.09 -19.99 -1.46
N LYS A 357 -32.86 -19.41 -0.28
CA LYS A 357 -33.80 -19.42 0.86
C LYS A 357 -35.03 -18.54 0.62
N LEU A 358 -34.87 -17.38 -0.03
CA LEU A 358 -36.00 -16.55 -0.47
C LEU A 358 -36.86 -17.26 -1.54
N VAL A 359 -36.26 -18.03 -2.45
CA VAL A 359 -36.99 -18.90 -3.39
C VAL A 359 -37.77 -19.98 -2.62
N LEU A 360 -37.13 -20.69 -1.70
CA LEU A 360 -37.77 -21.74 -0.88
C LEU A 360 -38.89 -21.18 0.03
N ASP A 361 -38.72 -20.00 0.63
CA ASP A 361 -39.73 -19.38 1.50
C ASP A 361 -40.98 -18.94 0.72
N VAL A 362 -40.87 -18.63 -0.58
CA VAL A 362 -42.01 -18.34 -1.47
C VAL A 362 -42.68 -19.62 -1.97
N GLU A 363 -41.92 -20.65 -2.34
CA GLU A 363 -42.47 -21.98 -2.66
C GLU A 363 -43.24 -22.59 -1.48
N CYS A 364 -42.76 -22.37 -0.25
CA CYS A 364 -43.40 -22.82 0.98
C CYS A 364 -44.79 -22.18 1.21
N GLN A 365 -45.07 -21.00 0.66
CA GLN A 365 -46.38 -20.34 0.77
C GLN A 365 -47.45 -20.87 -0.21
N GLN A 366 -47.10 -21.76 -1.14
CA GLN A 366 -48.06 -22.30 -2.13
C GLN A 366 -48.28 -23.83 -2.06
N SER A 367 -47.69 -24.54 -1.08
CA SER A 367 -47.79 -26.01 -1.00
C SER A 367 -48.73 -26.52 0.12
N PRO A 368 -49.70 -27.42 -0.15
CA PRO A 368 -50.71 -27.87 0.83
C PRO A 368 -50.23 -28.76 2.01
N VAL A 369 -48.92 -28.95 2.20
CA VAL A 369 -48.38 -30.06 3.04
C VAL A 369 -47.90 -29.60 4.43
N ALA A 370 -47.94 -28.30 4.75
CA ALA A 370 -47.44 -27.73 5.99
C ALA A 370 -48.41 -27.83 7.20
N GLN A 371 -48.92 -29.03 7.53
CA GLN A 371 -49.73 -29.27 8.75
C GLN A 371 -49.35 -30.51 9.59
N SER A 372 -48.06 -30.85 9.73
CA SER A 372 -47.63 -31.67 10.88
C SER A 372 -46.15 -31.55 11.26
N CYS A 373 -45.79 -30.57 12.08
CA CYS A 373 -44.79 -30.77 13.15
C CYS A 373 -44.85 -29.64 14.20
N LYS A 374 -44.64 -29.97 15.47
CA LYS A 374 -44.84 -29.03 16.60
C LYS A 374 -43.52 -28.60 17.27
N SER A 375 -43.29 -27.29 17.20
CA SER A 375 -42.43 -26.45 18.07
C SER A 375 -40.91 -26.40 17.82
N PRO A 376 -40.25 -25.23 18.02
CA PRO A 376 -38.85 -24.99 17.63
C PRO A 376 -37.81 -25.32 18.73
N SER A 377 -38.18 -26.09 19.75
CA SER A 377 -37.40 -26.23 20.98
C SER A 377 -36.33 -27.35 20.96
N THR A 378 -36.42 -28.29 20.02
CA THR A 378 -35.45 -29.40 19.91
C THR A 378 -34.12 -28.97 19.26
N CYS A 379 -34.11 -27.89 18.47
CA CYS A 379 -32.92 -27.46 17.72
C CYS A 379 -31.84 -26.77 18.59
N ARG A 380 -32.14 -26.40 19.84
CA ARG A 380 -31.21 -25.64 20.71
C ARG A 380 -30.36 -26.49 21.68
N ARG A 381 -30.55 -27.81 21.75
CA ARG A 381 -29.81 -28.69 22.70
C ARG A 381 -28.56 -29.39 22.16
N THR A 382 -28.29 -29.26 20.86
CA THR A 382 -27.09 -29.86 20.22
C THR A 382 -25.94 -28.86 20.05
N LEU A 383 -26.13 -27.58 20.42
CA LEU A 383 -25.22 -26.46 20.14
C LEU A 383 -24.29 -26.05 21.31
N PHE A 384 -24.33 -26.74 22.45
CA PHE A 384 -23.53 -26.39 23.65
C PHE A 384 -22.54 -27.50 24.09
N GLY A 385 -22.21 -28.44 23.20
CA GLY A 385 -21.34 -29.58 23.50
C GLY A 385 -19.86 -29.44 23.09
N ALA A 386 -19.50 -28.45 22.27
CA ALA A 386 -18.23 -28.46 21.53
C ALA A 386 -17.02 -27.84 22.25
N ALA A 387 -17.24 -26.94 23.22
CA ALA A 387 -16.19 -26.09 23.81
C ALA A 387 -15.34 -26.76 24.92
N ARG A 388 -15.01 -28.06 24.81
CA ARG A 388 -14.41 -28.78 25.97
C ARG A 388 -13.28 -29.78 25.74
N ASN A 389 -12.77 -29.98 24.52
CA ASN A 389 -11.70 -30.95 24.25
C ASN A 389 -10.69 -30.48 23.18
N MET A 390 -9.78 -29.57 23.52
CA MET A 390 -8.53 -29.34 22.80
C MET A 390 -7.34 -29.51 23.75
N ALA A 391 -6.76 -30.72 23.80
CA ALA A 391 -5.57 -31.03 24.57
C ALA A 391 -4.87 -32.32 24.07
N GLY A 392 -3.59 -32.18 23.68
CA GLY A 392 -2.65 -33.26 23.33
C GLY A 392 -2.27 -33.29 21.84
N TYR A 393 -0.96 -33.36 21.51
CA TYR A 393 -0.30 -34.46 20.75
C TYR A 393 1.22 -34.20 20.49
N PRO A 394 2.10 -35.24 20.52
CA PRO A 394 3.56 -35.16 20.24
C PRO A 394 4.03 -35.93 18.97
N THR A 395 5.35 -36.16 18.83
CA THR A 395 6.12 -36.32 17.56
C THR A 395 6.67 -37.75 17.21
N ILE A 396 7.05 -37.97 15.92
CA ILE A 396 8.09 -38.93 15.37
C ILE A 396 7.72 -40.44 15.22
N ILE A 397 8.16 -41.28 14.24
CA ILE A 397 8.64 -41.26 12.80
C ILE A 397 8.55 -42.73 12.28
N PRO A 398 8.01 -43.02 11.06
CA PRO A 398 8.78 -43.68 9.96
C PRO A 398 8.25 -43.27 8.54
N ARG A 399 8.72 -43.73 7.35
CA ARG A 399 9.86 -44.55 6.87
C ARG A 399 10.35 -44.06 5.47
N GLY A 400 10.98 -44.92 4.64
CA GLY A 400 11.47 -44.63 3.27
C GLY A 400 10.68 -45.32 2.15
N ASP A 401 11.10 -45.33 0.89
CA ASP A 401 12.34 -44.84 0.22
C ASP A 401 11.92 -44.35 -1.21
N GLU A 402 12.70 -43.73 -2.11
CA GLU A 402 14.16 -43.67 -2.42
C GLU A 402 14.61 -42.25 -2.86
N PRO A 403 15.92 -41.95 -3.08
CA PRO A 403 16.44 -40.59 -3.20
C PRO A 403 16.63 -40.05 -4.64
N ILE A 404 16.33 -38.77 -4.87
CA ILE A 404 16.81 -38.03 -6.06
C ILE A 404 18.16 -37.37 -5.72
N THR A 405 19.19 -37.74 -6.48
CA THR A 405 20.58 -37.32 -6.26
C THR A 405 20.88 -35.92 -6.80
N SER A 406 21.55 -35.11 -5.97
CA SER A 406 22.52 -34.06 -6.35
C SER A 406 22.22 -33.23 -7.61
N ALA A 407 21.60 -32.07 -7.42
CA ALA A 407 21.85 -30.89 -8.23
C ALA A 407 22.22 -29.72 -7.29
N SER A 408 23.16 -28.89 -7.69
CA SER A 408 23.66 -27.78 -6.87
C SER A 408 22.62 -26.66 -6.76
N ASP A 409 22.00 -26.50 -5.59
CA ASP A 409 21.09 -25.39 -5.27
C ASP A 409 21.83 -24.05 -5.18
N SER A 410 22.17 -23.47 -6.33
CA SER A 410 22.53 -22.05 -6.48
C SER A 410 21.38 -21.33 -7.19
N VAL A 411 20.28 -21.11 -6.46
CA VAL A 411 19.09 -20.41 -6.99
C VAL A 411 19.41 -18.93 -7.16
N SER A 412 19.53 -18.46 -8.41
CA SER A 412 19.66 -17.04 -8.69
C SER A 412 18.33 -16.31 -8.46
N VAL A 413 18.39 -15.11 -7.88
CA VAL A 413 17.23 -14.25 -7.58
C VAL A 413 16.35 -14.00 -8.83
N SER A 414 16.95 -14.04 -10.03
CA SER A 414 16.28 -13.88 -11.32
C SER A 414 15.29 -14.99 -11.72
N GLN A 415 15.28 -16.15 -11.06
CA GLN A 415 14.49 -17.30 -11.54
C GLN A 415 13.01 -17.28 -11.12
N PHE A 416 12.69 -16.64 -9.99
CA PHE A 416 11.33 -16.55 -9.44
C PHE A 416 11.07 -15.15 -8.85
N PRO A 417 10.68 -14.15 -9.68
CA PRO A 417 10.56 -12.77 -9.22
C PRO A 417 9.50 -12.56 -8.12
N THR A 418 8.37 -13.27 -8.13
CA THR A 418 7.26 -13.05 -7.18
C THR A 418 7.03 -14.23 -6.23
N LEU A 419 6.48 -13.94 -5.04
CA LEU A 419 6.12 -14.93 -4.03
C LEU A 419 5.20 -16.03 -4.58
N THR A 420 4.15 -15.66 -5.31
CA THR A 420 3.23 -16.61 -5.95
C THR A 420 3.96 -17.60 -6.88
N ARG A 421 4.88 -17.10 -7.72
CA ARG A 421 5.67 -17.94 -8.63
C ARG A 421 6.68 -18.81 -7.90
N TYR A 422 7.28 -18.30 -6.82
CA TYR A 422 8.18 -19.08 -5.95
C TYR A 422 7.44 -20.25 -5.29
N VAL A 423 6.24 -20.00 -4.74
CA VAL A 423 5.40 -21.04 -4.12
C VAL A 423 5.07 -22.10 -5.16
N MET A 424 4.39 -21.75 -6.26
CA MET A 424 3.99 -22.72 -7.28
C MET A 424 5.14 -23.61 -7.78
N ALA A 425 6.34 -23.04 -7.95
CA ALA A 425 7.52 -23.75 -8.47
C ALA A 425 8.29 -24.59 -7.43
N LYS A 426 8.21 -24.27 -6.13
CA LYS A 426 8.89 -25.04 -5.08
C LYS A 426 7.97 -26.06 -4.41
N THR A 427 6.68 -25.76 -4.32
CA THR A 427 5.73 -26.51 -3.49
C THR A 427 4.90 -27.49 -4.31
N HIS A 428 4.61 -27.14 -5.57
CA HIS A 428 3.66 -27.86 -6.44
C HIS A 428 2.24 -27.97 -5.81
N ASP A 429 1.96 -27.13 -4.82
CA ASP A 429 0.75 -27.13 -4.00
C ASP A 429 -0.12 -25.92 -4.39
N ASN A 430 -1.12 -26.18 -5.23
CA ASN A 430 -1.97 -25.14 -5.79
C ASN A 430 -2.91 -24.51 -4.74
N GLU A 431 -3.39 -25.29 -3.77
CA GLU A 431 -4.27 -24.78 -2.71
C GLU A 431 -3.50 -23.88 -1.74
N LEU A 432 -2.26 -24.25 -1.42
CA LEU A 432 -1.36 -23.43 -0.62
C LEU A 432 -0.87 -22.19 -1.38
N ALA A 433 -0.73 -22.27 -2.72
CA ALA A 433 -0.52 -21.09 -3.55
C ALA A 433 -1.71 -20.12 -3.50
N ILE A 434 -2.95 -20.63 -3.55
CA ILE A 434 -4.17 -19.82 -3.41
C ILE A 434 -4.25 -19.16 -2.02
N LEU A 435 -3.99 -19.91 -0.96
CA LEU A 435 -3.92 -19.37 0.41
C LEU A 435 -2.86 -18.25 0.52
N LEU A 436 -1.65 -18.48 0.00
CA LEU A 436 -0.59 -17.49 0.07
C LEU A 436 -0.86 -16.27 -0.84
N MET A 437 -1.66 -16.39 -1.92
CA MET A 437 -2.16 -15.23 -2.66
C MET A 437 -3.19 -14.43 -1.85
N ALA A 438 -4.08 -15.09 -1.10
CA ALA A 438 -5.04 -14.41 -0.24
C ALA A 438 -4.36 -13.66 0.92
N LEU A 439 -3.38 -14.29 1.57
CA LEU A 439 -2.53 -13.64 2.59
C LEU A 439 -1.75 -12.45 2.01
N GLN A 440 -1.21 -12.57 0.78
CA GLN A 440 -0.58 -11.43 0.10
C GLN A 440 -1.55 -10.28 -0.15
N LEU A 441 -2.78 -10.56 -0.60
CA LEU A 441 -3.79 -9.54 -0.83
C LEU A 441 -4.15 -8.80 0.45
N ALA A 442 -4.36 -9.54 1.55
CA ALA A 442 -4.65 -8.99 2.86
C ALA A 442 -3.49 -8.11 3.37
N CYS A 443 -2.24 -8.61 3.34
CA CYS A 443 -1.04 -7.82 3.67
C CYS A 443 -0.91 -6.54 2.84
N LYS A 444 -1.22 -6.58 1.52
CA LYS A 444 -1.17 -5.41 0.63
C LYS A 444 -2.24 -4.37 1.01
N ALA A 445 -3.45 -4.81 1.32
CA ALA A 445 -4.55 -3.94 1.74
C ALA A 445 -4.26 -3.30 3.12
N THR A 446 -3.88 -4.08 4.12
CA THR A 446 -3.50 -3.59 5.46
C THR A 446 -2.31 -2.65 5.41
N SER A 447 -1.27 -2.93 4.61
CA SER A 447 -0.13 -2.02 4.43
C SER A 447 -0.54 -0.68 3.81
N ARG A 448 -1.43 -0.68 2.80
CA ARG A 448 -1.97 0.56 2.23
C ARG A 448 -2.83 1.33 3.22
N ALA A 449 -3.62 0.66 4.04
CA ALA A 449 -4.42 1.28 5.11
C ALA A 449 -3.52 1.94 6.17
N CYS A 450 -2.47 1.25 6.62
CA CYS A 450 -1.48 1.80 7.57
C CYS A 450 -0.76 3.02 6.99
N ASN A 451 -0.27 2.95 5.75
CA ASN A 451 0.46 4.04 5.10
C ASN A 451 -0.40 5.30 4.88
N LYS A 452 -1.74 5.17 4.80
CA LYS A 452 -2.68 6.30 4.64
C LYS A 452 -3.48 6.59 5.92
N ALA A 453 -3.15 5.98 7.05
CA ALA A 453 -3.98 5.97 8.25
C ALA A 453 -4.36 7.36 8.78
N GLY A 454 -3.41 8.30 8.79
CA GLY A 454 -3.66 9.68 9.23
C GLY A 454 -4.59 10.46 8.28
N ILE A 455 -4.43 10.27 6.96
CA ILE A 455 -5.26 10.93 5.92
C ILE A 455 -6.66 10.32 5.90
N ALA A 456 -6.77 9.02 6.10
CA ALA A 456 -8.04 8.27 6.12
C ALA A 456 -8.74 8.28 7.50
N MET A 457 -8.24 9.06 8.48
CA MET A 457 -8.81 9.18 9.84
C MET A 457 -8.93 7.84 10.61
N LEU A 458 -8.05 6.88 10.29
CA LEU A 458 -7.99 5.52 10.85
C LEU A 458 -7.18 5.44 12.17
N PHE A 459 -6.60 6.54 12.63
CA PHE A 459 -5.99 6.63 13.95
C PHE A 459 -7.04 6.68 15.08
N GLY A 460 -6.61 6.29 16.28
CA GLY A 460 -7.43 6.24 17.49
C GLY A 460 -8.29 4.98 17.64
N LEU A 461 -9.07 4.96 18.73
CA LEU A 461 -9.87 3.82 19.17
C LEU A 461 -11.09 3.57 18.26
N ALA A 462 -11.47 2.30 18.12
CA ALA A 462 -12.73 1.88 17.51
C ALA A 462 -13.93 2.08 18.45
N GLY A 463 -13.69 2.11 19.77
CA GLY A 463 -14.73 2.17 20.81
C GLY A 463 -15.13 0.80 21.38
N GLU A 464 -14.45 -0.27 20.93
CA GLU A 464 -14.64 -1.65 21.37
C GLU A 464 -13.38 -2.16 22.12
N VAL A 465 -13.54 -3.24 22.89
CA VAL A 465 -12.47 -3.89 23.66
C VAL A 465 -12.37 -5.33 23.20
N ASN A 466 -11.17 -5.80 22.86
CA ASN A 466 -11.00 -7.14 22.30
C ASN A 466 -11.11 -8.26 23.34
N SER A 467 -11.13 -9.50 22.86
CA SER A 467 -11.21 -10.74 23.66
C SER A 467 -10.11 -10.87 24.74
N THR A 468 -9.04 -10.09 24.62
CA THR A 468 -7.89 -10.12 25.53
C THR A 468 -7.86 -8.95 26.52
N GLY A 469 -8.80 -8.01 26.41
CA GLY A 469 -9.01 -6.87 27.32
C GLY A 469 -8.25 -5.59 26.96
N ASP A 470 -7.66 -5.51 25.76
CA ASP A 470 -6.99 -4.31 25.24
C ASP A 470 -8.01 -3.47 24.40
N ASP A 471 -7.92 -2.13 24.46
CA ASP A 471 -8.79 -1.23 23.68
C ASP A 471 -8.47 -1.34 22.18
N GLN A 472 -9.44 -1.69 21.34
CA GLN A 472 -9.21 -1.85 19.89
C GLN A 472 -9.00 -0.51 19.19
N LYS A 473 -8.03 -0.45 18.28
CA LYS A 473 -7.89 0.66 17.31
C LYS A 473 -8.70 0.37 16.07
N LYS A 474 -9.10 1.43 15.35
CA LYS A 474 -9.86 1.28 14.08
C LYS A 474 -9.10 0.45 13.03
N LEU A 475 -7.76 0.54 13.02
CA LEU A 475 -6.92 -0.27 12.15
C LEU A 475 -6.88 -1.74 12.55
N ASP A 476 -7.09 -2.09 13.82
CA ASP A 476 -7.14 -3.47 14.28
C ASP A 476 -8.42 -4.13 13.75
N VAL A 477 -9.55 -3.43 13.88
CA VAL A 477 -10.83 -3.82 13.28
C VAL A 477 -10.73 -3.95 11.75
N LEU A 478 -10.27 -2.90 11.06
CA LEU A 478 -10.18 -2.89 9.59
C LEU A 478 -9.21 -3.97 9.06
N SER A 479 -8.05 -4.15 9.69
CA SER A 479 -7.10 -5.18 9.28
C SER A 479 -7.62 -6.59 9.56
N ASN A 480 -8.37 -6.78 10.65
CA ASN A 480 -9.03 -8.05 10.94
C ASN A 480 -10.10 -8.39 9.88
N GLU A 481 -10.98 -7.44 9.54
CA GLU A 481 -11.99 -7.62 8.47
C GLU A 481 -11.34 -7.99 7.14
N ILE A 482 -10.31 -7.24 6.72
CA ILE A 482 -9.53 -7.52 5.50
C ILE A 482 -8.98 -8.95 5.48
N PHE A 483 -8.43 -9.44 6.60
CA PHE A 483 -7.88 -10.79 6.70
C PHE A 483 -8.97 -11.86 6.70
N ILE A 484 -10.05 -11.67 7.44
CA ILE A 484 -11.18 -12.61 7.50
C ILE A 484 -11.82 -12.76 6.11
N ASP A 485 -12.09 -11.65 5.42
CA ASP A 485 -12.71 -11.69 4.10
C ASP A 485 -11.80 -12.32 3.05
N ALA A 486 -10.50 -11.98 3.04
CA ALA A 486 -9.55 -12.57 2.11
C ALA A 486 -9.42 -14.09 2.33
N LEU A 487 -9.34 -14.53 3.59
CA LEU A 487 -9.12 -15.94 3.93
C LEU A 487 -10.39 -16.80 3.87
N THR A 488 -11.56 -16.23 4.17
CA THR A 488 -12.84 -16.95 4.06
C THR A 488 -13.24 -17.17 2.60
N ASN A 489 -12.89 -16.22 1.71
CA ASN A 489 -13.27 -16.28 0.29
C ASN A 489 -12.19 -16.90 -0.62
N CYS A 490 -11.03 -17.31 -0.10
CA CYS A 490 -9.97 -17.92 -0.92
C CYS A 490 -10.22 -19.39 -1.28
N GLY A 491 -11.16 -20.09 -0.61
CA GLY A 491 -11.43 -21.50 -0.85
C GLY A 491 -10.41 -22.48 -0.27
N ALA A 492 -9.39 -21.99 0.45
CA ALA A 492 -8.28 -22.81 0.98
C ALA A 492 -8.32 -22.98 2.52
N CYS A 493 -9.09 -22.17 3.23
CA CYS A 493 -9.19 -22.19 4.70
C CYS A 493 -10.44 -22.92 5.20
N SER A 494 -10.37 -23.60 6.34
CA SER A 494 -11.51 -24.19 7.06
C SER A 494 -11.77 -23.53 8.41
N ILE A 495 -10.73 -23.06 9.11
CA ILE A 495 -10.82 -22.39 10.41
C ILE A 495 -9.85 -21.23 10.44
N LEU A 496 -10.30 -20.07 10.90
CA LEU A 496 -9.48 -18.90 11.15
C LEU A 496 -9.44 -18.59 12.65
N VAL A 497 -8.28 -18.15 13.14
CA VAL A 497 -8.07 -17.70 14.53
C VAL A 497 -7.39 -16.34 14.47
N SER A 498 -8.10 -15.28 14.83
CA SER A 498 -7.55 -13.92 14.92
C SER A 498 -7.23 -13.55 16.37
N GLU A 499 -6.32 -12.60 16.60
CA GLU A 499 -6.24 -11.93 17.92
C GLU A 499 -7.55 -11.22 18.28
N GLU A 500 -8.21 -10.62 17.30
CA GLU A 500 -9.33 -9.70 17.50
C GLU A 500 -10.71 -10.38 17.60
N ASN A 501 -10.76 -11.72 17.56
CA ASN A 501 -11.99 -12.50 17.73
C ASN A 501 -11.86 -13.44 18.92
N GLU A 502 -12.87 -13.48 19.80
CA GLU A 502 -12.88 -14.35 21.00
C GLU A 502 -13.02 -15.86 20.69
N GLU A 503 -13.66 -16.18 19.57
CA GLU A 503 -13.97 -17.54 19.14
C GLU A 503 -13.41 -17.79 17.73
N PRO A 504 -13.03 -19.04 17.39
CA PRO A 504 -12.52 -19.37 16.07
C PRO A 504 -13.61 -19.24 15.01
N ILE A 505 -13.26 -18.67 13.87
CA ILE A 505 -14.17 -18.46 12.74
C ILE A 505 -14.13 -19.73 11.87
N PHE A 506 -15.25 -20.44 11.82
CA PHE A 506 -15.41 -21.60 10.95
C PHE A 506 -15.82 -21.15 9.55
N VAL A 507 -14.99 -21.44 8.56
CA VAL A 507 -15.30 -21.12 7.15
C VAL A 507 -16.48 -21.99 6.69
N PRO A 508 -17.49 -21.42 6.01
CA PRO A 508 -18.62 -22.19 5.47
C PRO A 508 -18.16 -23.38 4.62
N GLN A 509 -18.83 -24.52 4.73
CA GLN A 509 -18.37 -25.79 4.13
C GLN A 509 -18.21 -25.73 2.60
N ASP A 510 -18.98 -24.87 1.93
CA ASP A 510 -18.91 -24.56 0.49
C ASP A 510 -17.67 -23.74 0.09
N LYS A 511 -17.03 -23.06 1.05
CA LYS A 511 -15.78 -22.30 0.89
C LYS A 511 -14.59 -22.93 1.62
N ALA A 512 -14.81 -24.05 2.33
CA ALA A 512 -13.84 -24.61 3.25
C ALA A 512 -12.75 -25.44 2.52
N GLY A 513 -11.51 -24.95 2.55
CA GLY A 513 -10.33 -25.72 2.17
C GLY A 513 -9.63 -26.37 3.37
N ARG A 514 -8.48 -27.01 3.16
CA ARG A 514 -7.84 -27.85 4.20
C ARG A 514 -7.01 -27.09 5.24
N PHE A 515 -6.75 -25.80 5.07
CA PHE A 515 -5.87 -25.06 5.98
C PHE A 515 -6.60 -24.46 7.18
N VAL A 516 -5.90 -24.34 8.29
CA VAL A 516 -6.28 -23.53 9.46
C VAL A 516 -5.27 -22.40 9.55
N VAL A 517 -5.74 -21.16 9.70
CA VAL A 517 -4.85 -19.98 9.74
C VAL A 517 -5.03 -19.26 11.07
N ALA A 518 -3.96 -19.14 11.83
CA ALA A 518 -3.91 -18.28 13.01
C ALA A 518 -3.14 -17.01 12.68
N PHE A 519 -3.66 -15.83 13.00
CA PHE A 519 -3.02 -14.56 12.67
C PHE A 519 -3.26 -13.48 13.73
N ASP A 520 -2.26 -12.62 13.88
CA ASP A 520 -2.40 -11.28 14.43
C ASP A 520 -2.39 -10.34 13.21
N PRO A 521 -3.50 -9.66 12.90
CA PRO A 521 -3.59 -8.84 11.70
C PRO A 521 -2.65 -7.62 11.77
N LEU A 522 -2.26 -7.14 12.97
CA LEU A 522 -1.51 -5.90 13.16
C LEU A 522 -0.70 -5.82 14.49
N ASP A 523 0.37 -6.62 14.61
CA ASP A 523 1.31 -6.57 15.74
C ASP A 523 1.83 -5.14 15.97
N GLY A 524 1.86 -4.78 17.25
CA GLY A 524 2.34 -3.49 17.69
C GLY A 524 1.37 -2.36 17.39
N SER A 525 0.07 -2.61 17.22
CA SER A 525 -0.94 -1.56 16.95
C SER A 525 -0.84 -0.35 17.88
N SER A 526 -0.45 -0.56 19.14
CA SER A 526 -0.11 0.49 20.11
C SER A 526 0.86 1.57 19.58
N ASN A 527 1.78 1.22 18.67
CA ASN A 527 2.80 2.07 18.06
C ASN A 527 2.35 2.88 16.82
N ILE A 528 1.17 2.58 16.27
CA ILE A 528 0.63 3.19 15.04
C ILE A 528 0.62 4.72 15.11
N ASP A 529 0.07 5.29 16.19
CA ASP A 529 -0.12 6.75 16.32
C ASP A 529 1.23 7.49 16.46
N CYS A 530 2.30 6.75 16.75
CA CYS A 530 3.68 7.24 16.82
C CYS A 530 4.47 7.02 15.53
N ASN A 531 3.83 6.47 14.48
CA ASN A 531 4.45 6.09 13.20
C ASN A 531 5.69 5.16 13.36
N VAL A 532 5.66 4.29 14.38
CA VAL A 532 6.68 3.27 14.63
C VAL A 532 6.24 1.95 13.97
N SER A 533 7.21 1.16 13.50
CA SER A 533 6.95 -0.04 12.69
C SER A 533 6.04 -1.07 13.37
N THR A 534 5.02 -1.50 12.62
CA THR A 534 4.05 -2.57 12.92
C THR A 534 4.09 -3.64 11.82
N GLY A 535 3.29 -4.71 11.94
CA GLY A 535 3.08 -5.63 10.83
C GLY A 535 2.22 -6.84 11.20
N THR A 536 1.79 -7.61 10.20
CA THR A 536 0.96 -8.80 10.40
C THR A 536 1.82 -10.03 10.75
N ILE A 537 1.33 -10.87 11.67
CA ILE A 537 1.88 -12.20 11.95
C ILE A 537 0.85 -13.27 11.54
N PHE A 538 1.28 -14.36 10.91
CA PHE A 538 0.40 -15.51 10.66
C PHE A 538 1.14 -16.85 10.70
N ALA A 539 0.41 -17.92 11.02
CA ALA A 539 0.80 -19.31 10.84
C ALA A 539 -0.29 -20.07 10.11
N VAL A 540 0.15 -20.97 9.22
CA VAL A 540 -0.70 -21.89 8.45
C VAL A 540 -0.47 -23.31 8.97
N TYR A 541 -1.58 -23.96 9.32
CA TYR A 541 -1.65 -25.36 9.77
C TYR A 541 -2.54 -26.14 8.79
N GLU A 542 -2.39 -27.46 8.74
CA GLU A 542 -3.25 -28.33 7.92
C GLU A 542 -4.24 -29.10 8.80
N LYS A 543 -5.51 -29.19 8.38
CA LYS A 543 -6.59 -29.82 9.14
C LYS A 543 -6.55 -31.35 8.98
N THR A 544 -6.23 -32.05 10.06
CA THR A 544 -6.09 -33.52 10.06
C THR A 544 -7.38 -34.25 10.47
N SER A 545 -8.32 -34.37 9.52
CA SER A 545 -9.53 -35.23 9.51
C SER A 545 -10.78 -34.84 10.35
N ASP A 546 -11.95 -35.34 9.94
CA ASP A 546 -13.30 -35.01 10.46
C ASP A 546 -13.83 -35.97 11.55
N LYS A 547 -12.98 -36.56 12.41
CA LYS A 547 -13.44 -37.50 13.45
C LYS A 547 -12.95 -37.13 14.85
N TYR A 548 -13.90 -37.07 15.79
CA TYR A 548 -13.63 -36.96 17.22
C TYR A 548 -12.92 -38.22 17.76
N GLY A 549 -11.67 -38.04 18.18
CA GLY A 549 -10.99 -38.94 19.13
C GLY A 549 -9.85 -39.80 18.56
N ALA A 550 -8.81 -39.94 19.38
CA ALA A 550 -7.64 -40.81 19.21
C ALA A 550 -6.64 -40.44 18.07
N ALA A 551 -5.96 -39.31 18.29
CA ALA A 551 -4.49 -39.29 18.35
C ALA A 551 -3.65 -39.60 17.09
N THR A 552 -3.26 -38.50 16.45
CA THR A 552 -1.90 -38.25 15.91
C THR A 552 -1.51 -38.85 14.56
N GLU A 553 -1.78 -38.10 13.50
CA GLU A 553 -0.70 -37.69 12.59
C GLU A 553 -0.80 -36.17 12.42
N LEU A 554 0.33 -35.46 12.53
CA LEU A 554 0.44 -34.02 12.32
C LEU A 554 1.57 -33.77 11.32
N VAL A 555 1.21 -33.32 10.13
CA VAL A 555 2.16 -32.85 9.11
C VAL A 555 2.10 -31.32 9.11
N ILE A 556 3.24 -30.67 9.31
CA ILE A 556 3.40 -29.22 9.09
C ILE A 556 4.72 -29.02 8.34
N THR A 557 4.75 -27.94 7.56
CA THR A 557 5.90 -27.13 7.09
C THR A 557 6.37 -27.37 5.66
N PHE A 558 6.81 -26.28 5.01
CA PHE A 558 7.81 -26.34 3.94
C PHE A 558 9.20 -26.64 4.51
N LYS A 559 9.31 -27.84 5.09
CA LYS A 559 10.55 -28.36 5.68
C LYS A 559 11.64 -28.44 4.61
N GLY A 560 12.81 -27.87 4.88
CA GLY A 560 13.98 -28.00 4.01
C GLY A 560 14.22 -26.86 3.02
N HIS A 561 13.30 -25.90 2.88
CA HIS A 561 13.53 -24.73 2.01
C HIS A 561 14.10 -23.50 2.76
N GLY A 562 14.00 -23.45 4.09
CA GLY A 562 14.59 -22.37 4.92
C GLY A 562 13.80 -21.06 4.87
N VAL A 563 14.39 -19.98 5.41
CA VAL A 563 13.72 -18.67 5.51
C VAL A 563 14.03 -17.82 4.27
N HIS A 564 13.00 -17.22 3.67
CA HIS A 564 13.11 -16.34 2.51
C HIS A 564 12.51 -14.96 2.84
N ARG A 565 13.05 -13.89 2.26
CA ARG A 565 12.43 -12.56 2.31
C ARG A 565 11.93 -12.14 0.94
N PHE A 566 10.74 -11.55 0.99
CA PHE A 566 10.10 -10.87 -0.10
C PHE A 566 9.79 -9.45 0.35
N THR A 567 9.86 -8.48 -0.55
CA THR A 567 9.50 -7.08 -0.30
C THR A 567 8.35 -6.73 -1.23
N LEU A 568 7.33 -6.04 -0.71
CA LEU A 568 6.28 -5.46 -1.53
C LEU A 568 6.88 -4.35 -2.41
N ASP A 569 6.82 -4.52 -3.72
CA ASP A 569 7.02 -3.43 -4.66
C ASP A 569 5.68 -2.67 -4.80
N PRO A 570 5.58 -1.40 -4.36
CA PRO A 570 4.32 -0.67 -4.41
C PRO A 570 3.84 -0.33 -5.83
N SER A 571 4.76 -0.29 -6.80
CA SER A 571 4.48 0.02 -8.20
C SER A 571 3.92 -1.18 -8.96
N LEU A 572 4.47 -2.37 -8.71
CA LEU A 572 3.97 -3.64 -9.25
C LEU A 572 2.79 -4.20 -8.46
N GLY A 573 2.64 -3.78 -7.19
CA GLY A 573 1.68 -4.35 -6.26
C GLY A 573 1.96 -5.81 -5.94
N GLU A 574 3.22 -6.25 -5.97
CA GLU A 574 3.64 -7.65 -5.85
C GLU A 574 4.77 -7.84 -4.83
N PHE A 575 4.80 -9.01 -4.18
CA PHE A 575 5.88 -9.38 -3.26
C PHE A 575 7.06 -9.98 -4.02
N VAL A 576 8.09 -9.17 -4.24
CA VAL A 576 9.29 -9.53 -5.00
C VAL A 576 10.29 -10.28 -4.11
N HIS A 577 10.84 -11.40 -4.58
CA HIS A 577 11.84 -12.17 -3.83
C HIS A 577 13.18 -11.41 -3.78
N ILE A 578 13.65 -11.07 -2.58
CA ILE A 578 14.88 -10.28 -2.39
C ILE A 578 16.03 -11.05 -1.73
N GLN A 579 15.75 -12.14 -0.99
CA GLN A 579 16.79 -12.87 -0.26
C GLN A 579 16.37 -14.32 0.02
N ALA A 580 17.17 -15.28 -0.43
CA ALA A 580 16.97 -16.71 -0.17
C ALA A 580 17.72 -17.20 1.08
N HIS A 581 17.24 -18.30 1.66
CA HIS A 581 17.92 -19.11 2.67
C HIS A 581 18.60 -18.31 3.80
N ILE A 582 17.88 -17.35 4.37
CA ILE A 582 18.34 -16.53 5.48
C ILE A 582 18.71 -17.42 6.66
N LYS A 583 19.91 -17.18 7.19
CA LYS A 583 20.42 -17.77 8.42
C LYS A 583 20.80 -16.67 9.40
N MET A 584 20.66 -16.97 10.68
CA MET A 584 21.23 -16.14 11.73
C MET A 584 22.77 -16.05 11.55
N PRO A 585 23.41 -14.94 11.93
CA PRO A 585 24.86 -14.82 11.81
C PRO A 585 25.60 -15.86 12.65
N GLU A 586 26.62 -16.49 12.05
CA GLU A 586 27.49 -17.45 12.73
C GLU A 586 28.09 -16.87 14.02
N GLY A 587 28.29 -17.73 15.03
CA GLY A 587 28.76 -17.31 16.36
C GLY A 587 27.77 -16.44 17.15
N GLY A 588 26.56 -16.19 16.63
CA GLY A 588 25.48 -15.44 17.28
C GLY A 588 25.45 -13.94 16.99
N GLY A 589 26.23 -13.46 16.01
CA GLY A 589 26.17 -12.09 15.51
C GLY A 589 26.43 -10.99 16.54
N LYS A 590 25.79 -9.83 16.33
CA LYS A 590 25.88 -8.66 17.20
C LYS A 590 25.36 -8.99 18.60
N LYS A 591 26.06 -8.48 19.62
CA LYS A 591 25.64 -8.56 21.03
C LYS A 591 24.49 -7.58 21.29
N ILE A 592 23.25 -8.03 21.08
CA ILE A 592 22.03 -7.25 21.27
C ILE A 592 21.07 -8.06 22.12
N TYR A 593 20.45 -7.46 23.14
CA TYR A 593 19.25 -8.00 23.77
C TYR A 593 18.07 -7.05 23.60
N SER A 594 16.88 -7.62 23.50
CA SER A 594 15.64 -6.92 23.24
C SER A 594 14.58 -7.31 24.25
N CYS A 595 14.27 -6.41 25.17
CA CYS A 595 13.25 -6.60 26.21
C CYS A 595 12.73 -5.28 26.76
N ASN A 596 11.52 -5.30 27.34
CA ASN A 596 10.96 -4.14 28.01
C ASN A 596 11.54 -3.97 29.43
N GLU A 597 12.68 -3.28 29.51
CA GLU A 597 13.36 -2.94 30.78
C GLU A 597 12.49 -2.16 31.78
N GLY A 598 11.44 -1.46 31.33
CA GLY A 598 10.47 -0.80 32.22
C GLY A 598 9.74 -1.78 33.14
N ASN A 599 9.66 -3.06 32.75
CA ASN A 599 9.05 -4.13 33.54
C ASN A 599 10.06 -4.91 34.41
N SER A 600 11.34 -4.51 34.42
CA SER A 600 12.45 -5.23 35.08
C SER A 600 12.24 -5.57 36.56
N ARG A 601 11.42 -4.79 37.28
CA ARG A 601 11.06 -5.07 38.68
C ARG A 601 10.30 -6.40 38.82
N ASN A 602 9.47 -6.77 37.84
CA ASN A 602 8.56 -7.91 37.90
C ASN A 602 9.15 -9.20 37.31
N TRP A 603 10.27 -9.13 36.59
CA TRP A 603 10.96 -10.29 36.03
C TRP A 603 11.41 -11.29 37.11
N ASP A 604 11.57 -12.56 36.71
CA ASP A 604 12.18 -13.58 37.55
C ASP A 604 13.70 -13.36 37.78
N ALA A 605 14.30 -14.19 38.62
CA ALA A 605 15.72 -14.09 38.99
C ALA A 605 16.68 -14.46 37.86
N ALA A 606 16.31 -15.36 36.94
CA ALA A 606 17.15 -15.77 35.83
C ALA A 606 17.28 -14.64 34.80
N ILE A 607 16.17 -14.00 34.44
CA ILE A 607 16.14 -12.86 33.53
C ILE A 607 16.88 -11.66 34.13
N LYS A 608 16.67 -11.37 35.42
CA LYS A 608 17.42 -10.30 36.12
C LYS A 608 18.93 -10.57 36.11
N SER A 609 19.33 -11.81 36.38
CA SER A 609 20.74 -12.24 36.37
C SER A 609 21.38 -12.08 34.99
N ILE A 610 20.78 -12.62 33.92
CA ILE A 610 21.38 -12.58 32.59
C ILE A 610 21.46 -11.16 32.02
N VAL A 611 20.43 -10.34 32.20
CA VAL A 611 20.42 -8.94 31.71
C VAL A 611 21.47 -8.10 32.46
N ALA A 612 21.67 -8.31 33.76
CA ALA A 612 22.76 -7.68 34.50
C ALA A 612 24.13 -8.13 33.95
N LYS A 613 24.36 -9.43 33.78
CA LYS A 613 25.60 -9.98 33.19
C LYS A 613 25.92 -9.41 31.80
N TRP A 614 24.89 -9.19 30.96
CA TRP A 614 25.07 -8.57 29.66
C TRP A 614 25.39 -7.07 29.70
N LYS A 615 24.95 -6.35 30.73
CA LYS A 615 25.31 -4.94 30.98
C LYS A 615 26.73 -4.80 31.53
N ASP A 616 27.09 -5.66 32.48
CA ASP A 616 28.30 -5.53 33.29
C ASP A 616 29.53 -6.26 32.70
N SER A 617 29.40 -6.94 31.55
CA SER A 617 30.51 -7.65 30.89
C SER A 617 31.51 -6.70 30.19
N ASP A 618 32.76 -7.14 30.01
CA ASP A 618 33.85 -6.40 29.32
C ASP A 618 33.50 -5.89 27.91
N LYS A 619 32.50 -6.51 27.26
CA LYS A 619 31.92 -6.06 26.00
C LYS A 619 30.39 -6.13 26.14
N PRO A 620 29.75 -5.09 26.69
CA PRO A 620 28.32 -5.08 26.98
C PRO A 620 27.47 -5.33 25.74
N TYR A 621 26.29 -5.90 25.94
CA TYR A 621 25.29 -6.00 24.89
C TYR A 621 24.55 -4.67 24.75
N ALA A 622 24.27 -4.27 23.52
CA ALA A 622 23.40 -3.12 23.26
C ALA A 622 21.94 -3.48 23.52
N ALA A 623 21.25 -2.71 24.36
CA ALA A 623 19.80 -2.78 24.50
C ALA A 623 19.12 -2.21 23.25
N ARG A 624 18.15 -2.93 22.67
CA ARG A 624 17.27 -2.43 21.61
C ARG A 624 15.88 -3.02 21.81
N TYR A 625 14.86 -2.19 22.00
CA TYR A 625 13.47 -2.64 22.11
C TYR A 625 12.60 -1.65 21.36
N VAL A 626 11.96 -2.11 20.28
CA VAL A 626 11.03 -1.31 19.47
C VAL A 626 9.64 -1.33 20.07
N GLY A 627 9.25 -2.45 20.71
CA GLY A 627 7.89 -2.61 21.26
C GLY A 627 6.87 -3.15 20.25
N SER A 628 7.34 -3.64 19.10
CA SER A 628 6.61 -4.52 18.18
C SER A 628 7.37 -5.83 18.08
N MET A 629 6.68 -6.97 18.19
CA MET A 629 7.31 -8.28 18.09
C MET A 629 7.90 -8.50 16.70
N VAL A 630 7.19 -8.16 15.61
CA VAL A 630 7.71 -8.31 14.24
C VAL A 630 9.03 -7.56 14.06
N SER A 631 9.10 -6.33 14.55
CA SER A 631 10.26 -5.45 14.40
C SER A 631 11.47 -5.93 15.19
N ASP A 632 11.25 -6.38 16.43
CA ASP A 632 12.31 -6.86 17.31
C ASP A 632 12.84 -8.24 16.91
N VAL A 633 11.96 -9.14 16.45
CA VAL A 633 12.33 -10.49 15.98
C VAL A 633 13.01 -10.42 14.61
N HIS A 634 12.51 -9.62 13.67
CA HIS A 634 13.14 -9.43 12.36
C HIS A 634 14.58 -8.93 12.49
N ARG A 635 14.81 -7.95 13.37
CA ARG A 635 16.16 -7.47 13.70
C ARG A 635 17.04 -8.58 14.28
N THR A 636 16.50 -9.39 15.19
CA THR A 636 17.20 -10.50 15.83
C THR A 636 17.68 -11.53 14.81
N ILE A 637 16.83 -11.89 13.83
CA ILE A 637 17.18 -12.82 12.75
C ILE A 637 18.33 -12.27 11.89
N LEU A 638 18.26 -11.00 11.48
CA LEU A 638 19.24 -10.40 10.57
C LEU A 638 20.58 -10.06 11.23
N TYR A 639 20.59 -9.65 12.51
CA TYR A 639 21.79 -9.15 13.17
C TYR A 639 22.35 -10.06 14.27
N GLY A 640 21.63 -11.10 14.68
CA GLY A 640 21.95 -11.88 15.88
C GLY A 640 21.51 -11.18 17.16
N GLY A 641 21.88 -11.76 18.30
CA GLY A 641 21.36 -11.39 19.61
C GLY A 641 20.13 -12.20 20.02
N ILE A 642 19.30 -11.60 20.89
CA ILE A 642 18.15 -12.26 21.52
C ILE A 642 16.97 -11.31 21.79
N TYR A 643 15.76 -11.84 21.65
CA TYR A 643 14.50 -11.24 22.06
C TYR A 643 13.93 -11.96 23.29
N LEU A 644 13.51 -11.19 24.29
CA LEU A 644 12.93 -11.67 25.54
C LEU A 644 11.60 -10.96 25.84
N TYR A 645 10.54 -11.76 25.92
CA TYR A 645 9.27 -11.40 26.53
C TYR A 645 8.92 -12.45 27.60
N PRO A 646 9.60 -12.42 28.76
CA PRO A 646 9.47 -13.46 29.78
C PRO A 646 8.14 -13.38 30.54
N ALA A 647 7.85 -14.41 31.33
CA ALA A 647 6.84 -14.30 32.39
C ALA A 647 7.30 -13.28 33.44
N ASP A 648 6.34 -12.66 34.11
CA ASP A 648 6.59 -11.72 35.18
C ASP A 648 5.51 -11.81 36.28
N ALA A 649 5.70 -11.11 37.40
CA ALA A 649 4.78 -11.15 38.54
C ALA A 649 3.34 -10.66 38.25
N LYS A 650 3.11 -9.89 37.18
CA LYS A 650 1.78 -9.49 36.68
C LYS A 650 1.26 -10.45 35.62
N SER A 651 2.15 -10.97 34.78
CA SER A 651 1.85 -11.85 33.64
C SER A 651 2.57 -13.19 33.80
N ALA A 652 2.11 -14.01 34.75
CA ALA A 652 2.78 -15.28 35.12
C ALA A 652 2.80 -16.34 33.99
N GLN A 653 1.99 -16.15 32.94
CA GLN A 653 1.97 -16.98 31.73
C GLN A 653 2.62 -16.28 30.52
N GLY A 654 3.25 -15.11 30.69
CA GLY A 654 3.65 -14.22 29.60
C GLY A 654 2.49 -13.34 29.09
N LYS A 655 2.76 -12.44 28.13
CA LYS A 655 1.72 -11.61 27.46
C LYS A 655 1.35 -12.14 26.08
N LEU A 656 2.35 -12.52 25.28
CA LEU A 656 2.23 -12.92 23.88
C LEU A 656 1.49 -14.27 23.75
N ARG A 657 0.72 -14.49 22.67
CA ARG A 657 -0.12 -15.68 22.49
C ARG A 657 0.56 -16.74 21.62
N VAL A 658 0.34 -18.00 21.99
CA VAL A 658 1.03 -19.17 21.44
C VAL A 658 0.78 -19.32 19.94
N LEU A 659 -0.48 -19.28 19.48
CA LEU A 659 -0.84 -19.68 18.11
C LEU A 659 -0.40 -18.71 17.01
N TYR A 660 -0.49 -17.40 17.28
CA TYR A 660 -0.36 -16.35 16.26
C TYR A 660 0.76 -15.33 16.53
N GLU A 661 1.40 -15.35 17.70
CA GLU A 661 2.64 -14.58 17.96
C GLU A 661 3.83 -15.54 18.17
N GLY A 662 3.71 -16.46 19.13
CA GLY A 662 4.80 -17.35 19.57
C GLY A 662 5.23 -18.38 18.52
N PHE A 663 4.31 -19.23 18.05
CA PHE A 663 4.60 -20.30 17.08
C PHE A 663 5.17 -19.78 15.75
N PRO A 664 4.59 -18.75 15.08
CA PRO A 664 5.17 -18.20 13.85
C PRO A 664 6.63 -17.75 14.04
N MET A 665 6.89 -16.99 15.10
CA MET A 665 8.22 -16.41 15.35
C MET A 665 9.25 -17.46 15.76
N ALA A 666 8.85 -18.44 16.58
CA ALA A 666 9.70 -19.58 16.92
C ALA A 666 10.02 -20.43 15.68
N PHE A 667 9.04 -20.66 14.82
CA PHE A 667 9.23 -21.43 13.59
C PHE A 667 10.25 -20.76 12.65
N ILE A 668 10.08 -19.46 12.38
CA ILE A 668 11.03 -18.69 11.56
C ILE A 668 12.42 -18.69 12.19
N MET A 669 12.52 -18.49 13.52
CA MET A 669 13.81 -18.46 14.24
C MET A 669 14.58 -19.77 14.08
N GLU A 670 13.93 -20.91 14.25
CA GLU A 670 14.58 -22.23 14.11
C GLU A 670 14.92 -22.57 12.65
N GLN A 671 14.09 -22.19 11.67
CA GLN A 671 14.44 -22.35 10.25
C GLN A 671 15.66 -21.48 9.86
N ALA A 672 15.85 -20.34 10.51
CA ALA A 672 17.04 -19.50 10.40
C ALA A 672 18.28 -20.07 11.16
N GLY A 673 18.13 -21.15 11.92
CA GLY A 673 19.21 -21.79 12.69
C GLY A 673 19.41 -21.23 14.11
N GLY A 674 18.46 -20.41 14.59
CA GLY A 674 18.35 -19.98 15.98
C GLY A 674 17.61 -20.99 16.86
N SER A 675 17.32 -20.58 18.09
CA SER A 675 16.60 -21.36 19.10
C SER A 675 15.38 -20.60 19.60
N ALA A 676 14.33 -21.34 19.99
CA ALA A 676 13.13 -20.77 20.58
C ALA A 676 12.63 -21.56 21.80
N SER A 677 12.51 -20.86 22.94
CA SER A 677 12.05 -21.42 24.21
C SER A 677 11.08 -20.48 24.91
N CYS A 678 10.33 -21.00 25.87
CA CYS A 678 9.53 -20.21 26.80
C CYS A 678 10.23 -19.90 28.12
N GLY A 679 11.54 -20.16 28.22
CA GLY A 679 12.22 -20.15 29.52
C GLY A 679 11.48 -21.10 30.48
N LEU A 680 11.21 -20.63 31.69
CA LEU A 680 10.33 -21.34 32.62
C LEU A 680 8.85 -21.05 32.33
N PHE A 681 8.15 -22.02 31.75
CA PHE A 681 6.71 -21.94 31.52
C PHE A 681 5.99 -23.17 32.09
N LYS A 682 4.88 -22.94 32.81
CA LYS A 682 4.11 -23.99 33.52
C LYS A 682 5.00 -24.94 34.37
N GLY A 683 6.10 -24.41 34.93
CA GLY A 683 7.04 -25.15 35.77
C GLY A 683 8.05 -26.02 35.02
N LYS A 684 8.25 -25.83 33.70
CA LYS A 684 9.23 -26.58 32.88
C LYS A 684 10.07 -25.66 32.01
N LEU A 685 11.32 -26.03 31.77
CA LEU A 685 12.09 -25.52 30.63
C LEU A 685 11.71 -26.31 29.38
N GLN A 686 11.12 -25.65 28.39
CA GLN A 686 10.72 -26.30 27.14
C GLN A 686 10.90 -25.38 25.91
N ARG A 687 11.04 -26.03 24.75
CA ARG A 687 11.04 -25.39 23.43
C ARG A 687 9.65 -24.81 23.15
N LEU A 688 9.58 -23.66 22.51
CA LEU A 688 8.30 -22.95 22.32
C LEU A 688 7.34 -23.79 21.46
N LEU A 689 7.83 -24.36 20.35
CA LEU A 689 7.08 -25.22 19.42
C LEU A 689 6.68 -26.59 19.99
N ASP A 690 7.10 -26.94 21.21
CA ASP A 690 6.68 -28.17 21.90
C ASP A 690 5.47 -27.92 22.82
N ILE A 691 4.99 -26.68 22.92
CA ILE A 691 3.75 -26.35 23.63
C ILE A 691 2.57 -27.02 22.93
N VAL A 692 1.69 -27.61 23.73
CA VAL A 692 0.35 -28.02 23.30
C VAL A 692 -0.64 -27.04 23.91
N PRO A 693 -1.18 -26.07 23.15
CA PRO A 693 -2.09 -25.07 23.68
C PRO A 693 -3.44 -25.69 24.06
N THR A 694 -4.05 -25.12 25.09
CA THR A 694 -5.35 -25.52 25.66
C THR A 694 -6.45 -24.49 25.41
N SER A 695 -6.08 -23.33 24.85
CA SER A 695 -6.96 -22.25 24.38
C SER A 695 -6.32 -21.62 23.14
N ILE A 696 -7.15 -21.08 22.23
CA ILE A 696 -6.67 -20.38 21.03
C ILE A 696 -5.91 -19.07 21.36
N HIS A 697 -6.23 -18.44 22.50
CA HIS A 697 -5.52 -17.27 23.02
C HIS A 697 -4.59 -17.60 24.20
N GLU A 698 -4.11 -18.85 24.31
CA GLU A 698 -3.18 -19.23 25.37
C GLU A 698 -1.91 -18.36 25.32
N LYS A 699 -1.53 -17.75 26.45
CA LYS A 699 -0.34 -16.90 26.57
C LYS A 699 0.90 -17.74 26.86
N CYS A 700 2.05 -17.32 26.33
CA CYS A 700 3.36 -17.88 26.62
C CYS A 700 4.44 -16.80 26.84
N PRO A 701 5.48 -17.09 27.64
CA PRO A 701 6.74 -16.37 27.59
C PRO A 701 7.50 -16.71 26.31
N VAL A 702 8.34 -15.77 25.86
CA VAL A 702 9.13 -15.92 24.63
C VAL A 702 10.60 -15.58 24.90
N VAL A 703 11.49 -16.53 24.59
CA VAL A 703 12.95 -16.43 24.67
C VAL A 703 13.50 -16.98 23.35
N ILE A 704 13.76 -16.09 22.38
CA ILE A 704 14.10 -16.49 21.00
C ILE A 704 15.28 -15.68 20.47
N GLY A 705 16.17 -16.33 19.72
CA GLY A 705 17.37 -15.68 19.20
C GLY A 705 18.45 -16.68 18.83
N CYS A 706 19.70 -16.22 18.81
CA CYS A 706 20.82 -17.12 18.48
C CYS A 706 21.08 -18.12 19.62
N ASN A 707 21.53 -19.32 19.26
CA ASN A 707 21.68 -20.45 20.20
C ASN A 707 22.55 -20.07 21.41
N ARG A 708 23.68 -19.38 21.18
CA ARG A 708 24.57 -18.82 22.20
C ARG A 708 23.83 -18.04 23.30
N ASP A 709 22.94 -17.14 22.91
CA ASP A 709 22.28 -16.22 23.85
C ASP A 709 21.06 -16.87 24.51
N VAL A 710 20.32 -17.72 23.77
CA VAL A 710 19.19 -18.48 24.31
C VAL A 710 19.68 -19.52 25.33
N GLU A 711 20.75 -20.25 25.02
CA GLU A 711 21.39 -21.17 25.97
C GLU A 711 21.90 -20.45 27.22
N ALA A 712 22.43 -19.23 27.11
CA ALA A 712 22.86 -18.45 28.26
C ALA A 712 21.68 -18.15 29.22
N VAL A 713 20.51 -17.77 28.68
CA VAL A 713 19.28 -17.58 29.49
C VAL A 713 18.83 -18.90 30.14
N LEU A 714 18.79 -20.00 29.37
CA LEU A 714 18.38 -21.32 29.89
C LEU A 714 19.34 -21.85 30.96
N ASN A 715 20.63 -21.50 30.89
CA ASN A 715 21.61 -21.88 31.89
C ASN A 715 21.44 -21.10 33.20
N GLU A 716 20.95 -19.86 33.20
CA GLU A 716 20.55 -19.18 34.44
C GLU A 716 19.37 -19.89 35.13
N TYR A 717 18.35 -20.32 34.38
CA TYR A 717 17.23 -21.08 34.97
C TYR A 717 17.72 -22.41 35.58
N LYS A 718 18.55 -23.17 34.85
CA LYS A 718 19.16 -24.41 35.37
C LYS A 718 20.02 -24.17 36.61
N ALA A 719 20.77 -23.07 36.66
CA ALA A 719 21.60 -22.71 37.81
C ALA A 719 20.77 -22.39 39.07
N LEU A 720 19.52 -21.97 38.91
CA LEU A 720 18.55 -21.79 40.00
C LEU A 720 17.82 -23.09 40.40
N GLY A 721 18.18 -24.24 39.82
CA GLY A 721 17.51 -25.53 40.07
C GLY A 721 16.16 -25.67 39.36
N LEU A 722 15.87 -24.80 38.38
CA LEU A 722 14.63 -24.77 37.62
C LEU A 722 14.89 -25.46 36.27
N ALA A 723 14.78 -26.79 36.24
CA ALA A 723 15.01 -27.65 35.07
C ALA A 723 13.73 -28.42 34.70
#